data_AF-A0A957HC73-F1
#
_entry.id   AF-A0A957HC73-F1
#
_cell.length_a   1.000
_cell.length_b   1.000
_cell.length_c   1.000
_cell.angle_alpha   90.00
_cell.angle_beta   90.00
_cell.angle_gamma   90.00
#
_symmetry.space_group_name_H-M   'P 1'
#
loop_
_entity.id
_entity.type
_entity.pdbx_description
1 polymer ?
#
loop_
_entity_poly.entity_id
_entity_poly.type
_entity_poly.pdbx_seq_one_letter_code
_entity_poly.pdbx_strand_id
1 'polypeptide(L)'
;DFPDLQLVVVFMNTPTWAHSTDILTEPPDDPAIFGQFVSAFAARYGEQIDYYQIWDEPNLDDAWGQRDPRPAEYVALLSEVYPAIHSRDADATVIAAALAPTVETSGANIADILYLQDLYALGASQYFDAAAAKPYGFNLPPDDRTVSLDTLNFSRIVALREVMVANGDGEKALWATAWGWNALPEGWGGDTSIWGTVTQEQRNTYTLSALERTEREWPWLGGMILTHWQPPVKDDNALWGFSVIDPSGMPSSLWQALSELPEQQSATNGLYHPRTAYASYSGLWTFSDLGADIGWLSDSQLQFDFTGSDLALLLREGNYFAFLYPTVDDQPANQTPQDNQGNSYIVLRSASLQPELNLVPVSRGLHDSTHTLQVIADRGWDQWALAGYAVSSGNLALPYQHQTALAMITAIISLLGVMISASQIPWRRQWLFEGKTVSLLNNTLQIVISIMTSVAMMLGLLLTWGTSPPNVFRKVMLDPLPSIVLSGGLLVWHPGLMLTILMLFVLFILIYNRIENGLILILLYAPFYLFPVELYRFAFPMAELLVLITTIAWLLKGFAQWGRMRQSGRARNAISLHPIDWFMLAWCGLGLVAIFWSANRSTAFTDFRTIFLEPVLFYGIMRTTLRSPSGYIRLAKWFVVAGVLIAGIGLAQYLLGISLITAEDGVRRLAGVYGSPNNLALFLER
;
A
#
# COMPACT_ATOMS: atom_id res chain seq x y z
N ASP A 1 35.62 -3.97 -24.59
CA ASP A 1 34.22 -3.64 -24.90
C ASP A 1 33.62 -3.03 -23.66
N PHE A 2 33.37 -1.72 -23.65
CA PHE A 2 32.54 -1.10 -22.61
C PHE A 2 31.09 -1.50 -22.91
N PRO A 3 30.23 -1.78 -21.92
CA PRO A 3 28.82 -1.91 -22.20
C PRO A 3 28.34 -0.59 -22.81
N ASP A 4 27.64 -0.66 -23.94
CA ASP A 4 26.95 0.49 -24.54
C ASP A 4 25.94 1.01 -23.50
N LEU A 5 26.22 2.18 -22.91
CA LEU A 5 25.36 2.79 -21.91
C LEU A 5 24.02 3.15 -22.55
N GLN A 6 22.93 2.56 -22.05
CA GLN A 6 21.57 3.00 -22.42
C GLN A 6 21.20 4.23 -21.60
N LEU A 7 20.73 5.27 -22.29
CA LEU A 7 20.44 6.57 -21.69
C LEU A 7 18.93 6.77 -21.54
N VAL A 8 18.52 7.23 -20.37
CA VAL A 8 17.20 7.84 -20.15
C VAL A 8 17.39 9.35 -20.16
N VAL A 9 16.88 10.02 -21.19
CA VAL A 9 16.99 11.48 -21.34
C VAL A 9 15.79 12.14 -20.68
N VAL A 10 16.04 13.00 -19.69
CA VAL A 10 15.00 13.75 -18.98
C VAL A 10 14.84 15.13 -19.61
N PHE A 11 13.64 15.41 -20.13
CA PHE A 11 13.28 16.72 -20.69
C PHE A 11 12.58 17.55 -19.62
N MET A 12 13.28 18.54 -19.06
CA MET A 12 12.74 19.42 -18.02
C MET A 12 13.20 20.86 -18.22
N ASN A 13 12.55 21.78 -17.50
CA ASN A 13 12.75 23.23 -17.57
C ASN A 13 12.35 23.84 -18.92
N THR A 14 12.08 25.14 -18.89
CA THR A 14 11.66 25.91 -20.07
C THR A 14 12.61 27.10 -20.29
N PRO A 15 13.07 27.35 -21.53
CA PRO A 15 13.86 28.53 -21.81
C PRO A 15 13.00 29.81 -21.77
N THR A 16 13.59 30.93 -21.35
CA THR A 16 12.89 32.20 -21.10
C THR A 16 12.11 32.79 -22.28
N TRP A 17 12.34 32.33 -23.51
CA TRP A 17 11.55 32.77 -24.67
C TRP A 17 10.23 32.01 -24.87
N ALA A 18 10.04 30.89 -24.15
CA ALA A 18 8.90 29.97 -24.30
C ALA A 18 7.90 30.01 -23.13
N HIS A 19 8.11 30.89 -22.14
CA HIS A 19 7.17 31.16 -21.06
C HIS A 19 7.20 32.64 -20.67
N SER A 20 6.15 33.10 -20.00
CA SER A 20 5.92 34.51 -19.69
C SER A 20 6.61 35.03 -18.43
N THR A 21 7.33 34.15 -17.70
CA THR A 21 8.05 34.47 -16.46
C THR A 21 9.56 34.23 -16.61
N ASP A 22 10.35 34.56 -15.59
CA ASP A 22 11.78 34.22 -15.53
C ASP A 22 12.06 32.96 -14.69
N ILE A 23 11.02 32.16 -14.36
CA ILE A 23 11.15 30.95 -13.53
C ILE A 23 11.44 29.74 -14.42
N LEU A 24 12.65 29.19 -14.29
CA LEU A 24 13.17 28.10 -15.14
C LEU A 24 12.30 26.83 -15.12
N THR A 25 11.69 26.50 -13.98
CA THR A 25 10.86 25.31 -13.77
C THR A 25 9.39 25.53 -14.15
N GLU A 26 9.01 26.68 -14.69
CA GLU A 26 7.66 26.85 -15.21
C GLU A 26 7.51 26.08 -16.53
N PRO A 27 6.42 25.32 -16.75
CA PRO A 27 6.17 24.73 -18.05
C PRO A 27 5.97 25.81 -19.13
N PRO A 28 6.15 25.48 -20.42
CA PRO A 28 5.93 26.41 -21.53
C PRO A 28 4.49 26.94 -21.54
N ASP A 29 4.32 28.22 -21.95
CA ASP A 29 2.98 28.81 -22.13
C ASP A 29 2.17 28.06 -23.21
N ASP A 30 2.87 27.51 -24.21
CA ASP A 30 2.32 26.68 -25.28
C ASP A 30 3.03 25.31 -25.29
N PRO A 31 2.35 24.23 -24.86
CA PRO A 31 2.88 22.87 -24.88
C PRO A 31 3.38 22.39 -26.26
N ALA A 32 2.83 22.93 -27.36
CA ALA A 32 3.24 22.56 -28.71
C ALA A 32 4.70 23.00 -29.01
N ILE A 33 5.19 24.06 -28.37
CA ILE A 33 6.59 24.50 -28.50
C ILE A 33 7.53 23.44 -27.92
N PHE A 34 7.17 22.85 -26.77
CA PHE A 34 7.95 21.80 -26.15
C PHE A 34 7.87 20.51 -26.97
N GLY A 35 6.70 20.14 -27.49
CA GLY A 35 6.54 19.04 -28.44
C GLY A 35 7.45 19.19 -29.68
N GLN A 36 7.56 20.40 -30.25
CA GLN A 36 8.46 20.67 -31.38
C GLN A 36 9.95 20.50 -31.01
N PHE A 37 10.36 20.96 -29.84
CA PHE A 37 11.73 20.77 -29.34
C PHE A 37 12.06 19.28 -29.18
N VAL A 38 11.19 18.52 -28.52
CA VAL A 38 11.40 17.10 -28.29
C VAL A 38 11.37 16.32 -29.62
N SER A 39 10.50 16.68 -30.57
CA SER A 39 10.52 16.10 -31.92
C SER A 39 11.84 16.36 -32.66
N ALA A 40 12.39 17.57 -32.55
CA ALA A 40 13.68 17.90 -33.17
C ALA A 40 14.83 17.12 -32.52
N PHE A 41 14.75 16.86 -31.20
CA PHE A 41 15.69 15.99 -30.51
C PHE A 41 15.59 14.54 -30.99
N ALA A 42 14.37 13.96 -31.01
CA ALA A 42 14.14 12.59 -31.46
C ALA A 42 14.58 12.40 -32.92
N ALA A 43 14.30 13.36 -33.81
CA ALA A 43 14.79 13.33 -35.20
C ALA A 43 16.31 13.32 -35.32
N ARG A 44 17.03 13.82 -34.31
CA ARG A 44 18.50 13.90 -34.32
C ARG A 44 19.16 12.72 -33.61
N TYR A 45 18.53 12.19 -32.56
CA TYR A 45 19.13 11.24 -31.62
C TYR A 45 18.37 9.93 -31.45
N GLY A 46 17.24 9.71 -32.13
CA GLY A 46 16.41 8.51 -31.97
C GLY A 46 17.12 7.20 -32.32
N GLU A 47 18.16 7.22 -33.18
CA GLU A 47 18.99 6.03 -33.42
C GLU A 47 19.93 5.67 -32.24
N GLN A 48 20.07 6.54 -31.24
CA GLN A 48 20.95 6.33 -30.07
C GLN A 48 20.22 6.38 -28.72
N ILE A 49 18.97 6.85 -28.68
CA ILE A 49 18.23 7.11 -27.46
C ILE A 49 16.87 6.42 -27.56
N ASP A 50 16.67 5.41 -26.73
CA ASP A 50 15.42 4.64 -26.69
C ASP A 50 14.42 5.21 -25.66
N TYR A 51 14.88 5.94 -24.63
CA TYR A 51 14.06 6.30 -23.47
C TYR A 51 13.99 7.81 -23.22
N TYR A 52 12.76 8.33 -23.19
CA TYR A 52 12.47 9.75 -23.07
C TYR A 52 11.59 10.00 -21.84
N GLN A 53 12.15 10.55 -20.75
CA GLN A 53 11.34 10.97 -19.60
C GLN A 53 10.84 12.41 -19.80
N ILE A 54 9.54 12.61 -19.73
CA ILE A 54 8.92 13.92 -19.96
C ILE A 54 8.65 14.60 -18.62
N TRP A 55 9.45 15.62 -18.32
CA TRP A 55 9.48 16.38 -17.07
C TRP A 55 10.01 15.60 -15.86
N ASP A 56 10.24 16.32 -14.76
CA ASP A 56 10.65 15.79 -13.47
C ASP A 56 9.86 16.49 -12.35
N GLU A 57 9.23 15.72 -11.47
CA GLU A 57 8.50 16.20 -10.29
C GLU A 57 7.40 17.26 -10.53
N PRO A 58 6.52 17.15 -11.55
CA PRO A 58 5.48 18.14 -11.83
C PRO A 58 4.39 18.21 -10.74
N ASN A 59 4.51 17.37 -9.70
CA ASN A 59 3.65 17.32 -8.53
C ASN A 59 4.16 18.19 -7.36
N LEU A 60 5.28 18.90 -7.55
CA LEU A 60 5.80 19.91 -6.63
C LEU A 60 5.73 21.31 -7.26
N ASP A 61 5.46 22.35 -6.46
CA ASP A 61 5.37 23.72 -6.97
C ASP A 61 6.73 24.26 -7.47
N ASP A 62 7.81 23.98 -6.74
CA ASP A 62 9.17 24.42 -7.06
C ASP A 62 9.67 23.82 -8.38
N ALA A 63 9.22 22.62 -8.74
CA ALA A 63 9.43 21.96 -10.02
C ALA A 63 8.33 22.27 -11.07
N TRP A 64 7.38 23.15 -10.75
CA TRP A 64 6.27 23.57 -11.63
C TRP A 64 6.03 25.10 -11.65
N GLY A 65 7.10 25.88 -11.56
CA GLY A 65 7.06 27.34 -11.72
C GLY A 65 6.62 28.11 -10.48
N GLN A 66 6.72 27.54 -9.29
CA GLN A 66 6.15 28.07 -8.03
C GLN A 66 4.63 28.29 -8.11
N ARG A 67 3.94 27.40 -8.83
CA ARG A 67 2.49 27.41 -9.00
C ARG A 67 1.94 26.11 -8.45
N ASP A 68 0.71 26.14 -7.95
CA ASP A 68 0.01 24.93 -7.55
C ASP A 68 0.06 23.89 -8.68
N PRO A 69 0.58 22.67 -8.42
CA PRO A 69 0.66 21.60 -9.40
C PRO A 69 -0.69 21.27 -10.03
N ARG A 70 -0.72 21.15 -11.36
CA ARG A 70 -1.94 20.89 -12.13
C ARG A 70 -1.77 19.70 -13.06
N PRO A 71 -2.27 18.51 -12.69
CA PRO A 71 -2.21 17.31 -13.52
C PRO A 71 -2.68 17.54 -14.97
N ALA A 72 -3.74 18.34 -15.17
CA ALA A 72 -4.28 18.64 -16.51
C ALA A 72 -3.30 19.39 -17.42
N GLU A 73 -2.47 20.29 -16.87
CA GLU A 73 -1.44 20.99 -17.66
C GLU A 73 -0.34 20.02 -18.09
N TYR A 74 0.04 19.09 -17.21
CA TYR A 74 1.01 18.05 -17.53
C TYR A 74 0.48 17.03 -18.56
N VAL A 75 -0.81 16.65 -18.50
CA VAL A 75 -1.43 15.80 -19.54
C VAL A 75 -1.46 16.51 -20.89
N ALA A 76 -1.72 17.82 -20.94
CA ALA A 76 -1.65 18.58 -22.18
C ALA A 76 -0.23 18.55 -22.77
N LEU A 77 0.80 18.69 -21.93
CA LEU A 77 2.19 18.56 -22.33
C LEU A 77 2.51 17.17 -22.91
N LEU A 78 2.11 16.10 -22.21
CA LEU A 78 2.29 14.73 -22.69
C LEU A 78 1.57 14.49 -24.03
N SER A 79 0.37 15.06 -24.20
CA SER A 79 -0.44 14.86 -25.42
C SER A 79 0.18 15.47 -26.68
N GLU A 80 1.01 16.51 -26.53
CA GLU A 80 1.78 17.09 -27.64
C GLU A 80 3.10 16.34 -27.87
N VAL A 81 3.77 15.89 -26.80
CA VAL A 81 5.10 15.27 -26.88
C VAL A 81 5.04 13.84 -27.41
N TYR A 82 4.12 13.02 -26.91
CA TYR A 82 4.02 11.61 -27.26
C TYR A 82 3.94 11.37 -28.79
N PRO A 83 2.96 11.92 -29.53
CA PRO A 83 2.91 11.75 -30.98
C PRO A 83 4.10 12.40 -31.70
N ALA A 84 4.68 13.47 -31.15
CA ALA A 84 5.80 14.18 -31.75
C ALA A 84 7.10 13.36 -31.74
N ILE A 85 7.34 12.58 -30.67
CA ILE A 85 8.43 11.59 -30.58
C ILE A 85 8.16 10.46 -31.57
N HIS A 86 7.02 9.79 -31.48
CA HIS A 86 6.72 8.60 -32.31
C HIS A 86 6.64 8.89 -33.82
N SER A 87 6.44 10.15 -34.22
CA SER A 87 6.54 10.56 -35.63
C SER A 87 7.96 10.52 -36.19
N ARG A 88 8.98 10.50 -35.33
CA ARG A 88 10.41 10.50 -35.68
C ARG A 88 11.11 9.21 -35.29
N ASP A 89 10.68 8.63 -34.18
CA ASP A 89 11.25 7.46 -33.56
C ASP A 89 10.10 6.56 -33.09
N ALA A 90 9.70 5.60 -33.93
CA ALA A 90 8.53 4.77 -33.69
C ALA A 90 8.73 3.78 -32.53
N ASP A 91 9.98 3.44 -32.22
CA ASP A 91 10.36 2.43 -31.23
C ASP A 91 10.73 3.05 -29.87
N ALA A 92 10.76 4.38 -29.77
CA ALA A 92 10.97 5.12 -28.53
C ALA A 92 10.00 4.70 -27.42
N THR A 93 10.50 4.64 -26.19
CA THR A 93 9.71 4.53 -24.97
C THR A 93 9.56 5.91 -24.32
N VAL A 94 8.34 6.41 -24.26
CA VAL A 94 8.00 7.66 -23.56
C VAL A 94 7.62 7.35 -22.12
N ILE A 95 8.42 7.84 -21.18
CA ILE A 95 8.24 7.68 -19.74
C ILE A 95 7.59 8.95 -19.17
N ALA A 96 6.45 8.81 -18.50
CA ALA A 96 5.85 9.92 -17.75
C ALA A 96 6.80 10.41 -16.64
N ALA A 97 6.56 11.62 -16.14
CA ALA A 97 7.45 12.29 -15.20
C ALA A 97 7.68 11.44 -13.95
N ALA A 98 8.90 11.50 -13.43
CA ALA A 98 9.19 10.92 -12.13
C ALA A 98 8.53 11.77 -11.05
N LEU A 99 7.54 11.20 -10.37
CA LEU A 99 6.78 11.91 -9.34
C LEU A 99 7.57 11.92 -8.02
N ALA A 100 7.66 13.10 -7.38
CA ALA A 100 8.31 13.26 -6.10
C ALA A 100 7.47 12.62 -4.97
N PRO A 101 8.04 11.80 -4.10
CA PRO A 101 7.31 11.23 -2.98
C PRO A 101 7.01 12.30 -1.93
N THR A 102 5.73 12.62 -1.74
CA THR A 102 5.23 13.51 -0.68
C THR A 102 3.92 12.97 -0.10
N VAL A 103 3.59 13.40 1.13
CA VAL A 103 2.33 13.07 1.82
C VAL A 103 1.31 14.21 1.72
N GLU A 104 1.69 15.34 1.10
CA GLU A 104 0.83 16.51 0.95
C GLU A 104 -0.30 16.23 -0.04
N THR A 105 -1.50 16.74 0.23
CA THR A 105 -2.70 16.41 -0.56
C THR A 105 -3.38 17.61 -1.20
N SER A 106 -2.87 18.83 -0.99
CA SER A 106 -3.41 20.06 -1.57
C SER A 106 -2.44 21.24 -1.44
N GLY A 107 -2.57 22.22 -2.34
CA GLY A 107 -1.80 23.46 -2.33
C GLY A 107 -0.54 23.34 -3.17
N ALA A 108 0.60 23.67 -2.56
CA ALA A 108 1.91 23.68 -3.22
C ALA A 108 2.33 22.32 -3.76
N ASN A 109 1.94 21.22 -3.12
CA ASN A 109 2.38 19.88 -3.50
C ASN A 109 1.21 18.89 -3.50
N ILE A 110 1.30 17.88 -4.37
CA ILE A 110 0.35 16.77 -4.45
C ILE A 110 1.13 15.46 -4.33
N ALA A 111 0.67 14.57 -3.46
CA ALA A 111 1.21 13.23 -3.28
C ALA A 111 1.27 12.51 -4.63
N ASP A 112 2.45 12.00 -5.00
CA ASP A 112 2.71 11.15 -6.16
C ASP A 112 1.58 10.17 -6.49
N ILE A 113 1.06 9.45 -5.48
CA ILE A 113 -0.05 8.48 -5.64
C ILE A 113 -1.33 9.16 -6.13
N LEU A 114 -1.69 10.30 -5.55
CA LEU A 114 -2.89 11.07 -5.93
C LEU A 114 -2.69 11.75 -7.28
N TYR A 115 -1.50 12.32 -7.53
CA TYR A 115 -1.18 12.96 -8.80
C TYR A 115 -1.26 11.95 -9.95
N LEU A 116 -0.68 10.76 -9.79
CA LEU A 116 -0.77 9.68 -10.79
C LEU A 116 -2.24 9.26 -11.02
N GLN A 117 -3.03 9.16 -9.95
CA GLN A 117 -4.45 8.86 -10.07
C GLN A 117 -5.21 9.92 -10.87
N ASP A 118 -4.91 11.21 -10.66
CA ASP A 118 -5.48 12.32 -11.41
C ASP A 118 -5.05 12.29 -12.90
N LEU A 119 -3.79 11.93 -13.19
CA LEU A 119 -3.32 11.74 -14.58
C LEU A 119 -4.16 10.68 -15.30
N TYR A 120 -4.39 9.52 -14.67
CA TYR A 120 -5.25 8.49 -15.24
C TYR A 120 -6.69 8.97 -15.43
N ALA A 121 -7.26 9.67 -14.44
CA ALA A 121 -8.61 10.22 -14.53
C ALA A 121 -8.77 11.23 -15.68
N LEU A 122 -7.69 11.91 -16.05
CA LEU A 122 -7.62 12.85 -17.16
C LEU A 122 -7.27 12.22 -18.51
N GLY A 123 -7.10 10.89 -18.57
CA GLY A 123 -6.84 10.14 -19.80
C GLY A 123 -5.38 10.15 -20.26
N ALA A 124 -4.43 10.31 -19.33
CA ALA A 124 -2.99 10.30 -19.64
C ALA A 124 -2.47 8.96 -20.16
N SER A 125 -3.18 7.85 -19.92
CA SER A 125 -2.72 6.49 -20.25
C SER A 125 -2.42 6.27 -21.74
N GLN A 126 -2.94 7.09 -22.64
CA GLN A 126 -2.65 7.00 -24.08
C GLN A 126 -1.39 7.80 -24.50
N TYR A 127 -0.74 8.51 -23.57
CA TYR A 127 0.35 9.45 -23.85
C TYR A 127 1.66 9.10 -23.11
N PHE A 128 1.80 7.86 -22.65
CA PHE A 128 3.07 7.32 -22.13
C PHE A 128 3.07 5.79 -22.25
N ASP A 129 4.26 5.21 -22.43
CA ASP A 129 4.50 3.77 -22.50
C ASP A 129 4.93 3.19 -21.14
N ALA A 130 5.47 4.06 -20.28
CA ALA A 130 5.84 3.72 -18.91
C ALA A 130 5.64 4.92 -17.96
N ALA A 131 5.49 4.64 -16.66
CA ALA A 131 5.48 5.67 -15.63
C ALA A 131 6.80 5.67 -14.86
N ALA A 132 7.11 6.75 -14.14
CA ALA A 132 8.29 6.85 -13.28
C ALA A 132 7.93 7.22 -11.84
N ALA A 133 8.78 6.77 -10.93
CA ALA A 133 8.70 6.97 -9.49
C ALA A 133 10.08 7.23 -8.90
N LYS A 134 10.12 7.89 -7.74
CA LYS A 134 11.36 8.10 -6.98
C LYS A 134 11.33 7.39 -5.62
N PRO A 135 11.58 6.06 -5.54
CA PRO A 135 11.47 5.31 -4.30
C PRO A 135 12.66 5.56 -3.36
N TYR A 136 12.74 6.75 -2.77
CA TYR A 136 13.69 7.01 -1.70
C TYR A 136 13.32 6.19 -0.46
N GLY A 137 14.30 5.57 0.18
CA GLY A 137 14.07 4.78 1.39
C GLY A 137 13.95 5.62 2.67
N PHE A 138 14.29 6.90 2.58
CA PHE A 138 14.34 7.84 3.70
C PHE A 138 15.11 7.28 4.90
N ASN A 139 14.45 7.11 6.04
CA ASN A 139 15.05 6.56 7.27
C ASN A 139 14.69 5.08 7.50
N LEU A 140 14.00 4.44 6.55
CA LEU A 140 13.42 3.11 6.68
C LEU A 140 14.21 2.07 5.88
N PRO A 141 14.35 0.84 6.37
CA PRO A 141 15.02 -0.21 5.61
C PRO A 141 14.17 -0.64 4.40
N PRO A 142 14.78 -1.26 3.37
CA PRO A 142 14.09 -1.67 2.16
C PRO A 142 13.07 -2.79 2.40
N ASP A 143 13.10 -3.49 3.53
CA ASP A 143 12.15 -4.56 3.88
C ASP A 143 10.91 -4.05 4.62
N ASP A 144 10.84 -2.75 4.96
CA ASP A 144 9.63 -2.13 5.50
C ASP A 144 8.49 -2.25 4.48
N ARG A 145 7.49 -3.08 4.76
CA ARG A 145 6.38 -3.41 3.86
C ARG A 145 5.20 -2.44 3.96
N THR A 146 5.36 -1.30 4.64
CA THR A 146 4.26 -0.34 4.81
C THR A 146 3.97 0.31 3.46
N VAL A 147 2.74 0.16 2.97
CA VAL A 147 2.25 0.84 1.76
C VAL A 147 1.11 1.74 2.20
N SER A 148 1.34 3.04 2.24
CA SER A 148 0.39 4.03 2.76
C SER A 148 0.63 5.40 2.13
N LEU A 149 -0.45 6.18 1.96
CA LEU A 149 -0.39 7.59 1.53
C LEU A 149 0.44 8.45 2.49
N ASP A 150 0.42 8.15 3.79
CA ASP A 150 1.08 8.95 4.83
C ASP A 150 2.51 8.49 5.16
N THR A 151 3.05 7.52 4.40
CA THR A 151 4.39 6.95 4.66
C THR A 151 5.31 7.17 3.47
N LEU A 152 6.48 7.74 3.78
CA LEU A 152 7.59 7.91 2.85
C LEU A 152 8.62 6.79 3.10
N ASN A 153 8.71 5.84 2.18
CA ASN A 153 9.62 4.70 2.24
C ASN A 153 9.84 4.08 0.85
N PHE A 154 10.75 3.12 0.77
CA PHE A 154 11.06 2.39 -0.46
C PHE A 154 9.83 1.64 -1.02
N SER A 155 8.98 1.07 -0.15
CA SER A 155 7.77 0.33 -0.55
C SER A 155 6.66 1.20 -1.11
N ARG A 156 6.71 2.53 -0.98
CA ARG A 156 5.68 3.45 -1.48
C ARG A 156 5.41 3.27 -2.98
N ILE A 157 6.42 2.91 -3.75
CA ILE A 157 6.30 2.63 -5.18
C ILE A 157 5.27 1.53 -5.51
N VAL A 158 5.01 0.61 -4.58
CA VAL A 158 3.97 -0.41 -4.73
C VAL A 158 2.58 0.23 -4.85
N ALA A 159 2.31 1.34 -4.15
CA ALA A 159 1.03 2.05 -4.29
C ALA A 159 0.88 2.69 -5.67
N LEU A 160 1.96 3.24 -6.24
CA LEU A 160 1.95 3.75 -7.62
C LEU A 160 1.66 2.62 -8.62
N ARG A 161 2.29 1.45 -8.40
CA ARG A 161 2.01 0.25 -9.20
C ARG A 161 0.54 -0.18 -9.08
N GLU A 162 -0.03 -0.15 -7.88
CA GLU A 162 -1.46 -0.46 -7.67
C GLU A 162 -2.37 0.51 -8.40
N VAL A 163 -2.03 1.81 -8.46
CA VAL A 163 -2.75 2.79 -9.28
C VAL A 163 -2.70 2.44 -10.77
N MET A 164 -1.53 2.07 -11.30
CA MET A 164 -1.41 1.64 -12.71
C MET A 164 -2.28 0.41 -13.01
N VAL A 165 -2.19 -0.62 -12.17
CA VAL A 165 -2.97 -1.86 -12.31
C VAL A 165 -4.48 -1.58 -12.23
N ALA A 166 -4.92 -0.73 -11.30
CA ALA A 166 -6.32 -0.36 -11.15
C ALA A 166 -6.90 0.37 -12.38
N ASN A 167 -6.04 1.05 -13.15
CA ASN A 167 -6.41 1.76 -14.37
C ASN A 167 -6.16 0.95 -15.67
N GLY A 168 -5.83 -0.33 -15.57
CA GLY A 168 -5.63 -1.22 -16.72
C GLY A 168 -4.21 -1.21 -17.33
N ASP A 169 -3.31 -0.36 -16.83
CA ASP A 169 -1.92 -0.23 -17.29
C ASP A 169 -0.98 -1.18 -16.52
N GLY A 170 -1.48 -2.35 -16.12
CA GLY A 170 -0.69 -3.38 -15.45
C GLY A 170 0.43 -3.97 -16.32
N GLU A 171 0.35 -3.85 -17.64
CA GLU A 171 1.40 -4.36 -18.54
C GLU A 171 2.53 -3.35 -18.77
N LYS A 172 2.30 -2.06 -18.46
CA LYS A 172 3.32 -1.02 -18.57
C LYS A 172 4.30 -1.08 -17.40
N ALA A 173 5.57 -0.80 -17.71
CA ALA A 173 6.62 -0.73 -16.71
C ALA A 173 6.46 0.50 -15.82
N LEU A 174 6.87 0.36 -14.55
CA LEU A 174 7.16 1.49 -13.67
C LEU A 174 8.68 1.62 -13.55
N TRP A 175 9.23 2.82 -13.69
CA TRP A 175 10.67 3.06 -13.60
C TRP A 175 11.01 3.72 -12.27
N ALA A 176 12.08 3.27 -11.62
CA ALA A 176 12.64 3.93 -10.44
C ALA A 176 13.78 4.84 -10.89
N THR A 177 13.45 6.03 -11.39
CA THR A 177 14.41 6.93 -12.07
C THR A 177 15.29 7.73 -11.11
N ALA A 178 14.97 7.72 -9.82
CA ALA A 178 15.85 8.19 -8.75
C ALA A 178 15.52 7.46 -7.45
N TRP A 179 16.51 6.84 -6.81
CA TRP A 179 16.28 6.11 -5.56
C TRP A 179 17.55 5.97 -4.72
N GLY A 180 17.39 5.61 -3.45
CA GLY A 180 18.51 5.29 -2.56
C GLY A 180 18.28 5.78 -1.13
N TRP A 181 19.36 5.74 -0.36
CA TRP A 181 19.42 6.24 1.02
C TRP A 181 20.50 7.30 1.16
N ASN A 182 20.14 8.41 1.78
CA ASN A 182 21.06 9.50 2.05
C ASN A 182 21.91 9.16 3.28
N ALA A 183 23.23 9.26 3.18
CA ALA A 183 24.18 9.06 4.28
C ALA A 183 25.23 10.18 4.30
N LEU A 184 24.92 11.28 4.98
CA LEU A 184 25.87 12.36 5.21
C LEU A 184 26.99 11.93 6.19
N PRO A 185 28.22 12.44 6.02
CA PRO A 185 29.33 12.19 6.94
C PRO A 185 29.05 12.60 8.38
N GLU A 186 29.72 11.95 9.33
CA GLU A 186 29.69 12.38 10.73
C GLU A 186 30.27 13.79 10.87
N GLY A 187 29.58 14.67 11.60
CA GLY A 187 30.00 16.07 11.73
C GLY A 187 29.68 16.96 10.52
N TRP A 188 28.79 16.51 9.62
CA TRP A 188 28.30 17.32 8.51
C TRP A 188 27.85 18.72 8.94
N GLY A 189 28.43 19.75 8.32
CA GLY A 189 28.18 21.16 8.61
C GLY A 189 27.43 21.92 7.51
N GLY A 190 26.96 21.21 6.47
CA GLY A 190 26.21 21.77 5.36
C GLY A 190 24.69 21.73 5.57
N ASP A 191 23.96 21.73 4.46
CA ASP A 191 22.49 21.68 4.42
C ASP A 191 21.94 20.41 5.07
N THR A 192 20.78 20.51 5.70
CA THR A 192 20.09 19.36 6.28
C THR A 192 19.42 18.52 5.18
N SER A 193 19.55 17.20 5.25
CA SER A 193 18.87 16.29 4.32
C SER A 193 17.36 16.23 4.55
N ILE A 194 16.57 16.56 3.53
CA ILE A 194 15.10 16.38 3.52
C ILE A 194 14.70 14.90 3.44
N TRP A 195 15.59 14.03 2.98
CA TRP A 195 15.37 12.58 2.90
C TRP A 195 15.66 11.86 4.22
N GLY A 196 16.10 12.59 5.26
CA GLY A 196 16.71 11.98 6.43
C GLY A 196 18.14 11.51 6.14
N THR A 197 18.76 10.86 7.13
CA THR A 197 20.15 10.43 7.03
C THR A 197 20.34 9.13 7.80
N VAL A 198 20.83 8.10 7.10
CA VAL A 198 21.24 6.82 7.69
C VAL A 198 22.76 6.76 7.83
N THR A 199 23.30 5.76 8.55
CA THR A 199 24.74 5.55 8.57
C THR A 199 25.24 5.03 7.21
N GLN A 200 26.53 5.20 6.91
CA GLN A 200 27.12 4.66 5.66
C GLN A 200 26.95 3.14 5.54
N GLU A 201 27.15 2.41 6.65
CA GLU A 201 26.92 0.96 6.70
C GLU A 201 25.46 0.62 6.36
N GLN A 202 24.50 1.32 6.97
CA GLN A 202 23.08 1.12 6.68
C GLN A 202 22.76 1.43 5.22
N ARG A 203 23.31 2.51 4.64
CA ARG A 203 23.11 2.83 3.22
C ARG A 203 23.57 1.67 2.33
N ASN A 204 24.74 1.10 2.60
CA ASN A 204 25.28 0.02 1.79
C ASN A 204 24.38 -1.23 1.91
N THR A 205 24.07 -1.67 3.14
CA THR A 205 23.17 -2.81 3.36
C THR A 205 21.80 -2.59 2.74
N TYR A 206 21.20 -1.41 2.94
CA TYR A 206 19.87 -1.10 2.40
C TYR A 206 19.84 -1.04 0.88
N THR A 207 20.88 -0.49 0.25
CA THR A 207 20.97 -0.44 -1.21
C THR A 207 21.08 -1.85 -1.80
N LEU A 208 21.94 -2.71 -1.25
CA LEU A 208 22.09 -4.09 -1.74
C LEU A 208 20.81 -4.91 -1.51
N SER A 209 20.22 -4.85 -0.31
CA SER A 209 18.96 -5.56 -0.03
C SER A 209 17.78 -5.03 -0.84
N ALA A 210 17.80 -3.76 -1.25
CA ALA A 210 16.79 -3.20 -2.15
C ALA A 210 16.89 -3.77 -3.56
N LEU A 211 18.11 -3.96 -4.10
CA LEU A 211 18.34 -4.61 -5.39
C LEU A 211 17.83 -6.06 -5.35
N GLU A 212 18.27 -6.85 -4.38
CA GLU A 212 17.83 -8.25 -4.19
C GLU A 212 16.30 -8.36 -4.07
N ARG A 213 15.69 -7.45 -3.29
CA ARG A 213 14.23 -7.43 -3.12
C ARG A 213 13.53 -7.11 -4.44
N THR A 214 14.02 -6.13 -5.17
CA THR A 214 13.43 -5.66 -6.43
C THR A 214 13.44 -6.78 -7.46
N GLU A 215 14.60 -7.42 -7.66
CA GLU A 215 14.74 -8.55 -8.58
C GLU A 215 13.77 -9.68 -8.21
N ARG A 216 13.60 -9.98 -6.92
CA ARG A 216 12.71 -11.06 -6.49
C ARG A 216 11.23 -10.71 -6.60
N GLU A 217 10.83 -9.48 -6.29
CA GLU A 217 9.43 -9.15 -5.99
C GLU A 217 8.76 -8.27 -7.04
N TRP A 218 9.53 -7.53 -7.82
CA TRP A 218 9.03 -6.45 -8.68
C TRP A 218 9.39 -6.66 -10.16
N PRO A 219 8.93 -7.77 -10.79
CA PRO A 219 9.16 -8.03 -12.21
C PRO A 219 8.46 -7.02 -13.15
N TRP A 220 7.70 -6.08 -12.58
CA TRP A 220 7.03 -4.99 -13.27
C TRP A 220 7.85 -3.68 -13.29
N LEU A 221 9.00 -3.64 -12.63
CA LEU A 221 9.92 -2.51 -12.74
C LEU A 221 10.70 -2.61 -14.04
N GLY A 222 10.81 -1.47 -14.76
CA GLY A 222 11.60 -1.36 -15.97
C GLY A 222 13.10 -1.26 -15.64
N GLY A 223 13.50 -0.10 -15.11
CA GLY A 223 14.88 0.14 -14.69
C GLY A 223 14.96 0.90 -13.36
N MET A 224 16.11 0.76 -12.69
CA MET A 224 16.43 1.45 -11.45
C MET A 224 17.69 2.31 -11.62
N ILE A 225 17.57 3.62 -11.47
CA ILE A 225 18.68 4.57 -11.61
C ILE A 225 19.07 5.07 -10.22
N LEU A 226 20.20 4.57 -9.72
CA LEU A 226 20.68 4.91 -8.37
C LEU A 226 21.14 6.38 -8.31
N THR A 227 20.55 7.10 -7.37
CA THR A 227 20.91 8.48 -7.02
C THR A 227 22.11 8.44 -6.08
N HIS A 228 23.23 9.13 -6.31
CA HIS A 228 23.70 9.81 -7.53
C HIS A 228 25.17 9.44 -7.80
N TRP A 229 25.67 9.52 -9.04
CA TRP A 229 27.09 9.30 -9.31
C TRP A 229 27.99 10.36 -8.64
N GLN A 230 27.86 11.61 -9.09
CA GLN A 230 28.36 12.83 -8.45
C GLN A 230 27.32 13.95 -8.72
N PRO A 231 26.68 14.52 -7.71
CA PRO A 231 25.72 15.59 -7.93
C PRO A 231 26.42 16.90 -8.34
N PRO A 232 25.91 17.65 -9.34
CA PRO A 232 26.50 18.90 -9.81
C PRO A 232 26.13 20.10 -8.91
N VAL A 233 26.33 19.95 -7.59
CA VAL A 233 25.96 20.92 -6.55
C VAL A 233 27.18 21.24 -5.68
N LYS A 234 27.08 22.30 -4.88
CA LYS A 234 28.14 22.66 -3.92
C LYS A 234 28.35 21.56 -2.89
N ASP A 235 29.58 21.43 -2.39
CA ASP A 235 30.01 20.41 -1.42
C ASP A 235 29.29 20.47 -0.07
N ASP A 236 28.60 21.57 0.23
CA ASP A 236 27.78 21.74 1.44
C ASP A 236 26.31 21.30 1.26
N ASN A 237 25.92 20.83 0.07
CA ASN A 237 24.56 20.41 -0.19
C ASN A 237 24.29 18.96 0.24
N ALA A 238 23.12 18.71 0.84
CA ALA A 238 22.75 17.40 1.37
C ALA A 238 22.64 16.28 0.32
N LEU A 239 22.52 16.63 -0.98
CA LEU A 239 22.46 15.66 -2.08
C LEU A 239 23.72 14.80 -2.18
N TRP A 240 24.86 15.29 -1.68
CA TRP A 240 26.11 14.53 -1.55
C TRP A 240 25.96 13.28 -0.66
N GLY A 241 24.97 13.22 0.23
CA GLY A 241 24.70 12.00 1.02
C GLY A 241 24.32 10.77 0.17
N PHE A 242 23.89 10.98 -1.07
CA PHE A 242 23.58 9.90 -2.02
C PHE A 242 24.76 9.52 -2.94
N SER A 243 25.86 10.27 -2.92
CA SER A 243 26.89 10.15 -3.95
C SER A 243 27.63 8.80 -3.89
N VAL A 244 27.79 8.16 -5.06
CA VAL A 244 28.60 6.95 -5.24
C VAL A 244 30.08 7.29 -5.30
N ILE A 245 30.42 8.43 -5.89
CA ILE A 245 31.77 9.02 -5.92
C ILE A 245 31.73 10.34 -5.15
N ASP A 246 32.74 10.60 -4.32
CA ASP A 246 32.79 11.80 -3.49
C ASP A 246 33.22 13.07 -4.27
N PRO A 247 33.18 14.28 -3.65
CA PRO A 247 33.58 15.53 -4.31
C PRO A 247 35.02 15.57 -4.80
N SER A 248 35.91 14.74 -4.25
CA SER A 248 37.30 14.63 -4.66
C SER A 248 37.53 13.64 -5.82
N GLY A 249 36.47 12.98 -6.29
CA GLY A 249 36.53 11.96 -7.33
C GLY A 249 36.88 10.57 -6.81
N MET A 250 36.86 10.35 -5.49
CA MET A 250 37.22 9.06 -4.90
C MET A 250 36.00 8.16 -4.70
N PRO A 251 36.11 6.84 -4.95
CA PRO A 251 35.01 5.91 -4.72
C PRO A 251 34.56 5.85 -3.26
N SER A 252 33.24 5.91 -3.04
CA SER A 252 32.67 5.74 -1.70
C SER A 252 32.61 4.27 -1.27
N SER A 253 32.28 4.03 0.00
CA SER A 253 31.98 2.68 0.50
C SER A 253 30.83 2.00 -0.23
N LEU A 254 29.89 2.77 -0.78
CA LEU A 254 28.80 2.25 -1.60
C LEU A 254 29.31 1.76 -2.95
N TRP A 255 30.23 2.48 -3.58
CA TRP A 255 30.86 2.03 -4.82
C TRP A 255 31.59 0.70 -4.63
N GLN A 256 32.33 0.55 -3.52
CA GLN A 256 33.02 -0.70 -3.19
C GLN A 256 32.02 -1.85 -3.04
N ALA A 257 30.95 -1.64 -2.25
CA ALA A 257 29.91 -2.64 -2.04
C ALA A 257 29.21 -3.06 -3.36
N LEU A 258 28.96 -2.11 -4.27
CA LEU A 258 28.37 -2.41 -5.58
C LEU A 258 29.36 -3.12 -6.51
N SER A 259 30.64 -2.80 -6.45
CA SER A 259 31.69 -3.40 -7.30
C SER A 259 32.02 -4.84 -6.89
N GLU A 260 31.67 -5.23 -5.67
CA GLU A 260 31.85 -6.58 -5.13
C GLU A 260 30.63 -7.49 -5.36
N LEU A 261 29.54 -6.97 -5.94
CA LEU A 261 28.37 -7.77 -6.27
C LEU A 261 28.75 -8.89 -7.24
N PRO A 262 28.36 -10.16 -6.96
CA PRO A 262 28.64 -11.25 -7.87
C PRO A 262 27.88 -11.04 -9.17
N GLU A 263 28.54 -11.29 -10.29
CA GLU A 263 27.88 -11.32 -11.58
C GLU A 263 26.81 -12.41 -11.54
N GLN A 264 25.57 -12.03 -11.84
CA GLN A 264 24.45 -12.96 -11.88
C GLN A 264 24.74 -14.03 -12.94
N GLN A 265 24.55 -15.31 -12.60
CA GLN A 265 24.89 -16.44 -13.49
C GLN A 265 23.67 -17.09 -14.14
N SER A 266 22.47 -16.76 -13.67
CA SER A 266 21.21 -17.37 -14.09
C SER A 266 20.09 -16.32 -14.14
N ALA A 267 19.07 -16.56 -14.96
CA ALA A 267 17.89 -15.71 -14.99
C ALA A 267 17.07 -15.84 -13.69
N THR A 268 16.75 -14.73 -13.02
CA THR A 268 15.89 -14.68 -11.83
C THR A 268 14.50 -14.15 -12.21
N ASN A 269 13.65 -13.78 -11.25
CA ASN A 269 12.27 -13.37 -11.55
C ASN A 269 12.20 -12.21 -12.54
N GLY A 270 11.43 -12.40 -13.61
CA GLY A 270 11.32 -11.40 -14.68
C GLY A 270 11.01 -12.02 -16.03
N LEU A 271 10.85 -11.15 -17.03
CA LEU A 271 10.70 -11.50 -18.44
C LEU A 271 11.96 -11.08 -19.18
N TYR A 272 12.55 -12.01 -19.94
CA TYR A 272 13.83 -11.82 -20.62
C TYR A 272 13.66 -11.99 -22.13
N HIS A 273 14.39 -11.16 -22.87
CA HIS A 273 14.63 -11.40 -24.29
C HIS A 273 15.43 -12.72 -24.47
N PRO A 274 15.28 -13.48 -25.57
CA PRO A 274 15.97 -14.77 -25.74
C PRO A 274 17.50 -14.65 -25.75
N ARG A 275 18.03 -13.52 -26.22
CA ARG A 275 19.47 -13.25 -26.22
C ARG A 275 19.88 -12.61 -24.89
N THR A 276 20.31 -13.45 -23.94
CA THR A 276 20.92 -13.01 -22.67
C THR A 276 22.28 -13.66 -22.48
N ALA A 277 23.01 -13.22 -21.45
CA ALA A 277 24.25 -13.87 -21.01
C ALA A 277 24.00 -15.27 -20.42
N TYR A 278 22.77 -15.58 -20.00
CA TYR A 278 22.40 -16.87 -19.39
C TYR A 278 22.02 -17.93 -20.42
N ALA A 279 21.79 -17.53 -21.67
CA ALA A 279 21.30 -18.39 -22.73
C ALA A 279 22.40 -18.76 -23.72
N SER A 280 22.47 -20.06 -24.03
CA SER A 280 23.37 -20.66 -25.00
C SER A 280 22.55 -21.32 -26.11
N TYR A 281 23.01 -21.15 -27.34
CA TYR A 281 22.33 -21.63 -28.53
C TYR A 281 23.28 -22.50 -29.34
N SER A 282 22.78 -23.63 -29.85
CA SER A 282 23.49 -24.50 -30.78
C SER A 282 22.63 -24.77 -32.02
N GLY A 283 23.28 -25.12 -33.13
CA GLY A 283 22.64 -25.15 -34.44
C GLY A 283 22.49 -23.75 -35.05
N LEU A 284 21.67 -23.62 -36.09
CA LEU A 284 21.41 -22.34 -36.74
C LEU A 284 20.31 -21.56 -35.99
N TRP A 285 20.60 -20.31 -35.62
CA TRP A 285 19.64 -19.37 -35.02
C TRP A 285 19.83 -17.97 -35.60
N THR A 286 18.72 -17.27 -35.82
CA THR A 286 18.71 -15.85 -36.19
C THR A 286 18.06 -15.04 -35.09
N PHE A 287 18.48 -13.79 -34.90
CA PHE A 287 18.01 -12.95 -33.80
C PHE A 287 17.69 -11.54 -34.31
N SER A 288 16.62 -10.96 -33.77
CA SER A 288 16.20 -9.57 -33.98
C SER A 288 15.45 -9.10 -32.73
N ASP A 289 14.90 -7.89 -32.77
CA ASP A 289 14.05 -7.35 -31.70
C ASP A 289 12.74 -8.14 -31.55
N LEU A 290 12.36 -8.93 -32.57
CA LEU A 290 11.22 -9.85 -32.49
C LEU A 290 11.51 -11.12 -31.67
N GLY A 291 12.79 -11.38 -31.33
CA GLY A 291 13.24 -12.55 -30.60
C GLY A 291 14.22 -13.42 -31.38
N ALA A 292 14.21 -14.72 -31.09
CA ALA A 292 15.04 -15.74 -31.71
C ALA A 292 14.21 -16.59 -32.69
N ASP A 293 14.76 -16.77 -33.89
CA ASP A 293 14.18 -17.58 -34.95
C ASP A 293 14.97 -18.87 -35.16
N ILE A 294 14.21 -19.95 -35.35
CA ILE A 294 14.74 -21.32 -35.45
C ILE A 294 15.36 -21.52 -36.83
N GLY A 295 16.48 -22.22 -36.90
CA GLY A 295 17.12 -22.55 -38.17
C GLY A 295 16.29 -23.48 -39.04
N TRP A 296 16.54 -23.43 -40.35
CA TRP A 296 15.95 -24.38 -41.31
C TRP A 296 16.56 -25.79 -41.20
N LEU A 297 17.70 -25.94 -40.51
CA LEU A 297 18.31 -27.21 -40.15
C LEU A 297 17.68 -27.74 -38.85
N SER A 298 17.38 -29.03 -38.78
CA SER A 298 16.83 -29.69 -37.58
C SER A 298 17.92 -29.95 -36.53
N ASP A 299 18.70 -28.93 -36.16
CA ASP A 299 19.77 -28.98 -35.17
C ASP A 299 19.71 -27.85 -34.13
N SER A 300 18.72 -26.96 -34.22
CA SER A 300 18.55 -25.82 -33.32
C SER A 300 18.19 -26.26 -31.89
N GLN A 301 19.05 -25.93 -30.94
CA GLN A 301 18.82 -26.13 -29.51
C GLN A 301 19.12 -24.86 -28.73
N LEU A 302 18.39 -24.66 -27.65
CA LEU A 302 18.56 -23.59 -26.67
C LEU A 302 18.75 -24.20 -25.29
N GLN A 303 19.68 -23.67 -24.51
CA GLN A 303 19.83 -23.98 -23.09
C GLN A 303 20.07 -22.70 -22.28
N PHE A 304 19.41 -22.55 -21.14
CA PHE A 304 19.73 -21.49 -20.19
C PHE A 304 19.48 -21.90 -18.74
N ASP A 305 20.22 -21.28 -17.84
CA ASP A 305 20.08 -21.47 -16.40
C ASP A 305 19.15 -20.40 -15.80
N PHE A 306 18.28 -20.82 -14.88
CA PHE A 306 17.37 -19.93 -14.17
C PHE A 306 17.29 -20.27 -12.68
N THR A 307 16.96 -19.30 -11.85
CA THR A 307 16.75 -19.47 -10.41
C THR A 307 15.34 -19.03 -10.06
N GLY A 308 14.51 -19.98 -9.65
CA GLY A 308 13.08 -19.77 -9.35
C GLY A 308 12.31 -21.09 -9.31
N SER A 309 11.01 -21.03 -9.03
CA SER A 309 10.15 -22.22 -8.93
C SER A 309 9.40 -22.53 -10.23
N ASP A 310 9.14 -21.51 -11.04
CA ASP A 310 8.25 -21.54 -12.18
C ASP A 310 8.97 -20.94 -13.40
N LEU A 311 8.75 -21.55 -14.58
CA LEU A 311 9.34 -21.14 -15.84
C LEU A 311 8.28 -21.15 -16.95
N ALA A 312 8.31 -20.15 -17.82
CA ALA A 312 7.50 -20.09 -19.03
C ALA A 312 8.32 -19.58 -20.23
N LEU A 313 7.90 -19.96 -21.43
CA LEU A 313 8.44 -19.42 -22.69
C LEU A 313 7.42 -18.47 -23.30
N LEU A 314 7.87 -17.28 -23.72
CA LEU A 314 7.07 -16.35 -24.49
C LEU A 314 7.21 -16.72 -25.96
N LEU A 315 6.16 -17.30 -26.52
CA LEU A 315 6.17 -17.92 -27.84
C LEU A 315 5.26 -17.18 -28.80
N ARG A 316 5.74 -16.98 -30.02
CA ARG A 316 4.94 -16.49 -31.13
C ARG A 316 4.36 -17.72 -31.84
N GLU A 317 3.08 -17.98 -31.63
CA GLU A 317 2.35 -19.07 -32.26
C GLU A 317 1.66 -18.57 -33.53
N GLY A 318 1.44 -19.43 -34.53
CA GLY A 318 0.83 -19.00 -35.78
C GLY A 318 0.21 -20.11 -36.61
N ASN A 319 -0.07 -19.83 -37.89
CA ASN A 319 -0.62 -20.82 -38.82
C ASN A 319 0.48 -21.70 -39.44
N TYR A 320 1.29 -22.34 -38.59
CA TYR A 320 2.33 -23.27 -38.99
C TYR A 320 2.43 -24.42 -37.98
N PHE A 321 3.12 -25.49 -38.36
CA PHE A 321 3.39 -26.62 -37.46
C PHE A 321 4.88 -26.72 -37.19
N ALA A 322 5.24 -26.47 -35.94
CA ALA A 322 6.56 -26.67 -35.37
C ALA A 322 6.42 -27.05 -33.90
N PHE A 323 7.45 -27.67 -33.35
CA PHE A 323 7.46 -28.20 -32.00
C PHE A 323 8.70 -27.75 -31.24
N LEU A 324 8.52 -27.50 -29.95
CA LEU A 324 9.62 -27.36 -29.00
C LEU A 324 9.55 -28.52 -28.01
N TYR A 325 10.68 -29.12 -27.69
CA TYR A 325 10.79 -30.22 -26.74
C TYR A 325 11.60 -29.75 -25.51
N PRO A 326 10.94 -29.15 -24.50
CA PRO A 326 11.61 -28.62 -23.33
C PRO A 326 11.87 -29.70 -22.28
N THR A 327 13.05 -29.70 -21.67
CA THR A 327 13.38 -30.46 -20.46
C THR A 327 13.94 -29.53 -19.39
N VAL A 328 13.59 -29.78 -18.13
CA VAL A 328 14.13 -29.05 -16.98
C VAL A 328 14.89 -30.05 -16.10
N ASP A 329 16.15 -29.77 -15.83
CA ASP A 329 17.07 -30.67 -15.10
C ASP A 329 17.09 -32.10 -15.66
N ASP A 330 17.18 -32.20 -17.00
CA ASP A 330 17.14 -33.46 -17.74
C ASP A 330 15.85 -34.29 -17.54
N GLN A 331 14.78 -33.69 -16.99
CA GLN A 331 13.46 -34.29 -16.85
C GLN A 331 12.44 -33.63 -17.79
N PRO A 332 11.41 -34.36 -18.26
CA PRO A 332 10.33 -33.77 -19.03
C PRO A 332 9.64 -32.63 -18.28
N ALA A 333 9.40 -31.52 -18.98
CA ALA A 333 8.79 -30.32 -18.43
C ALA A 333 7.38 -30.58 -17.88
N ASN A 334 7.16 -30.25 -16.60
CA ASN A 334 5.98 -30.71 -15.84
C ASN A 334 4.67 -29.94 -16.13
N GLN A 335 4.71 -28.87 -16.95
CA GLN A 335 3.52 -28.13 -17.40
C GLN A 335 3.18 -28.33 -18.88
N THR A 336 3.90 -29.20 -19.58
CA THR A 336 3.68 -29.44 -21.02
C THR A 336 3.09 -30.84 -21.28
N PRO A 337 2.30 -31.02 -22.34
CA PRO A 337 1.87 -32.34 -22.78
C PRO A 337 3.06 -33.27 -23.06
N GLN A 338 2.86 -34.57 -22.86
CA GLN A 338 3.85 -35.59 -23.21
C GLN A 338 3.39 -36.39 -24.44
N ASP A 339 4.33 -36.75 -25.30
CA ASP A 339 4.09 -37.66 -26.42
C ASP A 339 4.04 -39.13 -25.94
N ASN A 340 3.83 -40.06 -26.87
CA ASN A 340 3.77 -41.48 -26.55
C ASN A 340 5.11 -42.07 -26.05
N GLN A 341 6.21 -41.34 -26.19
CA GLN A 341 7.55 -41.71 -25.73
C GLN A 341 7.89 -41.07 -24.37
N GLY A 342 7.00 -40.22 -23.83
CA GLY A 342 7.19 -39.51 -22.57
C GLY A 342 7.94 -38.17 -22.72
N ASN A 343 8.23 -37.73 -23.95
CA ASN A 343 8.88 -36.45 -24.19
C ASN A 343 7.85 -35.33 -24.04
N SER A 344 8.19 -34.32 -23.26
CA SER A 344 7.46 -33.05 -23.20
C SER A 344 7.54 -32.32 -24.53
N TYR A 345 6.44 -31.74 -24.98
CA TYR A 345 6.40 -30.93 -26.21
C TYR A 345 5.45 -29.75 -26.11
N ILE A 346 5.77 -28.70 -26.86
CA ILE A 346 4.93 -27.51 -27.10
C ILE A 346 4.68 -27.41 -28.60
N VAL A 347 3.43 -27.16 -28.99
CA VAL A 347 3.05 -26.96 -30.40
C VAL A 347 2.97 -25.46 -30.68
N LEU A 348 3.68 -24.98 -31.69
CA LEU A 348 3.73 -23.56 -32.06
C LEU A 348 2.57 -23.11 -32.97
N ARG A 349 1.50 -23.91 -33.04
CA ARG A 349 0.34 -23.62 -33.88
C ARG A 349 -0.74 -22.94 -33.05
N SER A 350 -1.13 -21.73 -33.44
CA SER A 350 -2.20 -21.02 -32.75
C SER A 350 -3.56 -21.65 -33.03
N ALA A 351 -4.46 -21.60 -32.05
CA ALA A 351 -5.82 -22.12 -32.18
C ALA A 351 -6.66 -21.31 -33.18
N SER A 352 -6.41 -19.99 -33.25
CA SER A 352 -7.07 -19.06 -34.17
C SER A 352 -6.52 -19.08 -35.59
N LEU A 353 -5.36 -19.73 -35.79
CA LEU A 353 -4.56 -19.64 -37.02
C LEU A 353 -4.11 -18.21 -37.36
N GLN A 354 -4.05 -17.32 -36.37
CA GLN A 354 -3.43 -15.99 -36.47
C GLN A 354 -2.13 -15.94 -35.65
N PRO A 355 -1.19 -15.04 -35.96
CA PRO A 355 -0.04 -14.79 -35.09
C PRO A 355 -0.50 -14.34 -33.70
N GLU A 356 -0.09 -15.06 -32.66
CA GLU A 356 -0.42 -14.79 -31.26
C GLU A 356 0.86 -14.88 -30.42
N LEU A 357 1.01 -13.99 -29.45
CA LEU A 357 2.12 -14.00 -28.51
C LEU A 357 1.62 -14.55 -27.18
N ASN A 358 2.02 -15.79 -26.85
CA ASN A 358 1.50 -16.53 -25.72
C ASN A 358 2.63 -16.90 -24.74
N LEU A 359 2.41 -16.65 -23.45
CA LEU A 359 3.31 -17.09 -22.39
C LEU A 359 2.95 -18.53 -21.98
N VAL A 360 3.70 -19.51 -22.49
CA VAL A 360 3.44 -20.94 -22.31
C VAL A 360 4.21 -21.46 -21.10
N PRO A 361 3.53 -21.94 -20.04
CA PRO A 361 4.20 -22.51 -18.88
C PRO A 361 4.97 -23.79 -19.23
N VAL A 362 6.22 -23.87 -18.81
CA VAL A 362 7.10 -25.04 -19.00
C VAL A 362 7.21 -25.83 -17.71
N SER A 363 7.48 -25.15 -16.59
CA SER A 363 7.52 -25.78 -15.27
C SER A 363 6.83 -24.92 -14.22
N ARG A 364 6.28 -25.58 -13.19
CA ARG A 364 5.75 -24.94 -11.98
C ARG A 364 6.05 -25.78 -10.75
N GLY A 365 6.22 -25.11 -9.61
CA GLY A 365 6.38 -25.74 -8.31
C GLY A 365 7.69 -26.51 -8.16
N LEU A 366 8.74 -26.07 -8.85
CA LEU A 366 10.10 -26.53 -8.59
C LEU A 366 10.58 -25.99 -7.22
N HIS A 367 11.67 -26.55 -6.72
CA HIS A 367 12.34 -25.97 -5.56
C HIS A 367 12.92 -24.59 -5.94
N ASP A 368 12.97 -23.65 -5.00
CA ASP A 368 13.55 -22.32 -5.27
C ASP A 368 15.08 -22.44 -5.27
N SER A 369 15.62 -22.91 -6.39
CA SER A 369 17.04 -23.19 -6.63
C SER A 369 17.40 -22.90 -8.09
N THR A 370 18.67 -23.07 -8.44
CA THR A 370 19.10 -22.99 -9.85
C THR A 370 18.74 -24.26 -10.59
N HIS A 371 18.15 -24.09 -11.77
CA HIS A 371 17.67 -25.12 -12.67
C HIS A 371 18.16 -24.83 -14.09
N THR A 372 18.29 -25.87 -14.91
CA THR A 372 18.68 -25.74 -16.31
C THR A 372 17.52 -26.12 -17.22
N LEU A 373 17.10 -25.21 -18.10
CA LEU A 373 16.20 -25.53 -19.21
C LEU A 373 17.03 -25.92 -20.43
N GLN A 374 16.67 -27.02 -21.08
CA GLN A 374 17.10 -27.34 -22.45
C GLN A 374 15.86 -27.43 -23.35
N VAL A 375 15.95 -26.91 -24.57
CA VAL A 375 14.87 -26.94 -25.55
C VAL A 375 15.45 -27.37 -26.89
N ILE A 376 14.88 -28.44 -27.46
CA ILE A 376 15.18 -28.87 -28.83
C ILE A 376 14.04 -28.37 -29.72
N ALA A 377 14.37 -27.65 -30.78
CA ALA A 377 13.39 -27.16 -31.74
C ALA A 377 13.27 -28.09 -32.95
N ASP A 378 12.04 -28.33 -33.40
CA ASP A 378 11.73 -29.00 -34.67
C ASP A 378 10.86 -28.10 -35.54
N ARG A 379 11.46 -27.59 -36.63
CA ARG A 379 10.89 -26.60 -37.57
C ARG A 379 10.63 -25.23 -36.93
N GLY A 380 9.89 -24.37 -37.63
CA GLY A 380 9.51 -23.04 -37.13
C GLY A 380 10.44 -21.90 -37.58
N TRP A 381 11.22 -22.13 -38.64
CA TRP A 381 12.03 -21.09 -39.28
C TRP A 381 11.18 -20.01 -39.95
N ASP A 382 11.72 -18.80 -40.03
CA ASP A 382 11.06 -17.57 -40.51
C ASP A 382 9.78 -17.20 -39.73
N GLN A 383 9.64 -17.66 -38.47
CA GLN A 383 8.45 -17.38 -37.64
C GLN A 383 8.77 -16.54 -36.39
N TRP A 384 10.04 -16.40 -36.03
CA TRP A 384 10.47 -15.76 -34.78
C TRP A 384 9.79 -16.42 -33.57
N ALA A 385 9.79 -17.76 -33.55
CA ALA A 385 8.94 -18.53 -32.65
C ALA A 385 9.19 -18.25 -31.16
N LEU A 386 10.43 -17.92 -30.77
CA LEU A 386 10.79 -17.63 -29.39
C LEU A 386 10.97 -16.11 -29.22
N ALA A 387 10.00 -15.46 -28.58
CA ALA A 387 10.05 -14.03 -28.30
C ALA A 387 10.70 -13.70 -26.95
N GLY A 388 10.77 -14.67 -26.03
CA GLY A 388 11.37 -14.48 -24.70
C GLY A 388 11.14 -15.66 -23.77
N TYR A 389 11.54 -15.51 -22.52
CA TYR A 389 11.25 -16.46 -21.45
C TYR A 389 11.05 -15.74 -20.12
N ALA A 390 10.20 -16.31 -19.25
CA ALA A 390 9.86 -15.72 -17.97
C ALA A 390 10.14 -16.70 -16.83
N VAL A 391 10.72 -16.17 -15.75
CA VAL A 391 11.07 -16.92 -14.54
C VAL A 391 10.31 -16.32 -13.36
N SER A 392 9.89 -17.15 -12.41
CA SER A 392 9.25 -16.70 -11.18
C SER A 392 9.56 -17.63 -10.00
N SER A 393 9.79 -17.09 -8.81
CA SER A 393 9.81 -17.81 -7.52
C SER A 393 8.41 -18.19 -7.02
N GLY A 394 7.39 -18.11 -7.90
CA GLY A 394 6.02 -18.47 -7.61
C GLY A 394 5.28 -17.43 -6.77
N ASN A 395 4.26 -17.87 -6.03
CA ASN A 395 3.44 -16.97 -5.23
C ASN A 395 4.09 -16.68 -3.86
N LEU A 396 4.89 -15.61 -3.81
CA LEU A 396 5.56 -15.14 -2.60
C LEU A 396 4.60 -14.76 -1.46
N ALA A 397 3.32 -14.50 -1.74
CA ALA A 397 2.32 -14.18 -0.72
C ALA A 397 1.69 -15.43 -0.07
N LEU A 398 1.84 -16.61 -0.66
CA LEU A 398 1.17 -17.84 -0.22
C LEU A 398 1.50 -18.24 1.23
N PRO A 399 2.76 -18.17 1.71
CA PRO A 399 3.09 -18.48 3.11
C PRO A 399 2.34 -17.58 4.09
N TYR A 400 2.23 -16.28 3.79
CA TYR A 400 1.50 -15.32 4.62
C TYR A 400 -0.01 -15.56 4.61
N GLN A 401 -0.57 -15.94 3.46
CA GLN A 401 -1.98 -16.34 3.35
C GLN A 401 -2.27 -17.59 4.19
N HIS A 402 -1.37 -18.58 4.20
CA HIS A 402 -1.51 -19.75 5.07
C HIS A 402 -1.41 -19.40 6.56
N GLN A 403 -0.47 -18.53 6.95
CA GLN A 403 -0.34 -18.08 8.34
C GLN A 403 -1.57 -17.29 8.80
N THR A 404 -2.11 -16.39 7.98
CA THR A 404 -3.31 -15.62 8.30
C THR A 404 -4.55 -16.52 8.38
N ALA A 405 -4.69 -17.50 7.48
CA ALA A 405 -5.76 -18.49 7.56
C ALA A 405 -5.66 -19.33 8.85
N LEU A 406 -4.46 -19.79 9.21
CA LEU A 406 -4.23 -20.55 10.44
C LEU A 406 -4.53 -19.71 11.69
N ALA A 407 -4.16 -18.43 11.70
CA ALA A 407 -4.48 -17.51 12.78
C ALA A 407 -6.00 -17.32 12.93
N MET A 408 -6.73 -17.17 11.82
CA MET A 408 -8.19 -17.08 11.82
C MET A 408 -8.86 -18.36 12.33
N ILE A 409 -8.40 -19.53 11.88
CA ILE A 409 -8.89 -20.83 12.37
C ILE A 409 -8.64 -20.95 13.88
N THR A 410 -7.43 -20.60 14.33
CA THR A 410 -7.05 -20.63 15.74
C THR A 410 -7.92 -19.69 16.58
N ALA A 411 -8.21 -18.49 16.08
CA ALA A 411 -9.12 -17.54 16.72
C ALA A 411 -10.55 -18.11 16.84
N ILE A 412 -11.07 -18.75 15.78
CA ILE A 412 -12.40 -19.39 15.79
C ILE A 412 -12.45 -20.55 16.80
N ILE A 413 -11.45 -21.43 16.80
CA ILE A 413 -11.36 -22.55 17.75
C ILE A 413 -11.26 -22.02 19.18
N SER A 414 -10.47 -20.97 19.40
CA SER A 414 -10.34 -20.33 20.72
C SER A 414 -11.67 -19.73 21.18
N LEU A 415 -12.40 -19.07 20.29
CA LEU A 415 -13.74 -18.53 20.57
C LEU A 415 -14.74 -19.65 20.92
N LEU A 416 -14.74 -20.76 20.18
CA LEU A 416 -15.53 -21.94 20.49
C LEU A 416 -15.15 -22.54 21.85
N GLY A 417 -13.86 -22.65 22.14
CA GLY A 417 -13.32 -23.10 23.42
C GLY A 417 -13.80 -22.22 24.57
N VAL A 418 -13.72 -20.89 24.43
CA VAL A 418 -14.25 -19.93 25.39
C VAL A 418 -15.75 -20.13 25.61
N MET A 419 -16.54 -20.32 24.55
CA MET A 419 -17.99 -20.58 24.68
C MET A 419 -18.29 -21.91 25.39
N ILE A 420 -17.56 -22.98 25.08
CA ILE A 420 -17.72 -24.28 25.74
C ILE A 420 -17.31 -24.18 27.21
N SER A 421 -16.15 -23.62 27.53
CA SER A 421 -15.69 -23.41 28.90
C SER A 421 -16.66 -22.52 29.68
N ALA A 422 -17.12 -21.42 29.09
CA ALA A 422 -18.14 -20.55 29.68
C ALA A 422 -19.43 -21.31 30.01
N SER A 423 -19.84 -22.29 29.19
CA SER A 423 -21.03 -23.11 29.45
C SER A 423 -20.87 -24.03 30.67
N GLN A 424 -19.64 -24.38 31.05
CA GLN A 424 -19.32 -25.27 32.16
C GLN A 424 -19.07 -24.53 33.50
N ILE A 425 -18.88 -23.20 33.46
CA ILE A 425 -18.62 -22.41 34.67
C ILE A 425 -19.85 -22.38 35.59
N PRO A 426 -19.70 -22.59 36.91
CA PRO A 426 -20.80 -22.43 37.87
C PRO A 426 -21.15 -20.95 38.08
N TRP A 427 -22.09 -20.44 37.28
CA TRP A 427 -22.57 -19.04 37.28
C TRP A 427 -23.34 -18.61 38.55
N ARG A 428 -23.35 -19.44 39.61
CA ARG A 428 -24.02 -19.15 40.89
C ARG A 428 -23.22 -18.22 41.82
N ARG A 429 -21.91 -18.07 41.64
CA ARG A 429 -21.10 -17.08 42.39
C ARG A 429 -21.23 -15.70 41.74
N GLN A 430 -21.41 -14.65 42.55
CA GLN A 430 -21.30 -13.25 42.13
C GLN A 430 -20.01 -13.10 41.33
N TRP A 431 -20.13 -12.65 40.09
CA TRP A 431 -18.96 -12.46 39.23
C TRP A 431 -18.07 -11.34 39.82
N LEU A 432 -16.76 -11.39 39.58
CA LEU A 432 -15.73 -10.57 40.23
C LEU A 432 -16.02 -9.06 40.28
N PHE A 433 -16.86 -8.55 39.36
CA PHE A 433 -17.17 -7.12 39.21
C PHE A 433 -18.58 -6.72 39.63
N GLU A 434 -19.46 -7.65 40.06
CA GLU A 434 -20.76 -7.34 40.69
C GLU A 434 -20.53 -6.90 42.15
N GLY A 435 -19.82 -5.79 42.35
CA GLY A 435 -19.43 -5.28 43.67
C GLY A 435 -20.50 -4.37 44.29
N LYS A 436 -20.82 -4.61 45.58
CA LYS A 436 -21.66 -3.68 46.38
C LYS A 436 -21.10 -2.25 46.39
N THR A 437 -19.78 -2.10 46.25
CA THR A 437 -19.05 -0.82 46.21
C THR A 437 -19.44 0.08 45.03
N VAL A 438 -19.62 -0.47 43.83
CA VAL A 438 -20.04 0.34 42.67
C VAL A 438 -21.51 0.74 42.81
N SER A 439 -22.35 -0.13 43.39
CA SER A 439 -23.76 0.17 43.65
C SER A 439 -24.02 1.21 44.75
N LEU A 440 -22.99 1.58 45.54
CA LEU A 440 -23.08 2.66 46.54
C LEU A 440 -22.95 4.06 45.92
N LEU A 441 -22.41 4.17 44.70
CA LEU A 441 -22.29 5.44 44.00
C LEU A 441 -23.65 5.86 43.42
N ASN A 442 -24.05 7.11 43.63
CA ASN A 442 -25.23 7.68 42.98
C ASN A 442 -25.09 7.62 41.44
N ASN A 443 -26.21 7.46 40.74
CA ASN A 443 -26.31 7.38 39.29
C ASN A 443 -25.55 8.51 38.57
N THR A 444 -25.68 9.75 39.05
CA THR A 444 -25.00 10.91 38.47
C THR A 444 -23.49 10.81 38.62
N LEU A 445 -23.03 10.37 39.79
CA LEU A 445 -21.60 10.25 40.09
C LEU A 445 -20.94 9.15 39.23
N GLN A 446 -21.64 8.04 39.00
CA GLN A 446 -21.15 6.98 38.10
C GLN A 446 -20.96 7.47 36.66
N ILE A 447 -21.89 8.29 36.14
CA ILE A 447 -21.78 8.84 34.78
C ILE A 447 -20.60 9.81 34.70
N VAL A 448 -20.45 10.71 35.68
CA VAL A 448 -19.33 11.65 35.73
C VAL A 448 -17.99 10.92 35.78
N ILE A 449 -17.86 9.89 36.64
CA ILE A 449 -16.64 9.08 36.71
C ILE A 449 -16.40 8.37 35.37
N SER A 450 -17.44 7.82 34.73
CA SER A 450 -17.30 7.15 33.44
C SER A 450 -16.79 8.10 32.34
N ILE A 451 -17.28 9.35 32.31
CA ILE A 451 -16.80 10.40 31.39
C ILE A 451 -15.34 10.77 31.70
N MET A 452 -14.98 10.96 32.98
CA MET A 452 -13.59 11.27 33.33
C MET A 452 -12.65 10.11 32.98
N THR A 453 -13.06 8.86 33.22
CA THR A 453 -12.27 7.68 32.87
C THR A 453 -12.13 7.53 31.35
N SER A 454 -13.18 7.80 30.56
CA SER A 454 -13.07 7.76 29.08
C SER A 454 -12.15 8.85 28.54
N VAL A 455 -12.18 10.06 29.11
CA VAL A 455 -11.25 11.14 28.76
C VAL A 455 -9.82 10.77 29.12
N ALA A 456 -9.59 10.23 30.33
CA ALA A 456 -8.27 9.78 30.76
C ALA A 456 -7.75 8.61 29.89
N MET A 457 -8.62 7.70 29.46
CA MET A 457 -8.28 6.65 28.49
C MET A 457 -7.87 7.23 27.14
N MET A 458 -8.62 8.21 26.62
CA MET A 458 -8.31 8.90 25.36
C MET A 458 -6.95 9.62 25.45
N LEU A 459 -6.71 10.36 26.54
CA LEU A 459 -5.42 11.01 26.79
C LEU A 459 -4.28 9.98 26.90
N GLY A 460 -4.51 8.86 27.58
CA GLY A 460 -3.54 7.77 27.66
C GLY A 460 -3.16 7.24 26.28
N LEU A 461 -4.14 7.03 25.41
CA LEU A 461 -3.89 6.56 24.05
C LEU A 461 -3.15 7.60 23.20
N LEU A 462 -3.56 8.87 23.28
CA LEU A 462 -2.86 9.99 22.61
C LEU A 462 -1.41 10.13 23.09
N LEU A 463 -1.14 9.93 24.38
CA LEU A 463 0.22 9.95 24.94
C LEU A 463 1.04 8.71 24.58
N THR A 464 0.39 7.61 24.20
CA THR A 464 1.06 6.37 23.82
C THR A 464 1.41 6.36 22.33
N TRP A 465 0.51 6.86 21.49
CA TRP A 465 0.59 6.72 20.03
C TRP A 465 0.58 8.04 19.26
N GLY A 466 0.22 9.17 19.88
CA GLY A 466 0.19 10.49 19.25
C GLY A 466 1.55 11.16 19.06
N THR A 467 2.64 10.52 19.49
CA THR A 467 4.01 10.91 19.13
C THR A 467 4.61 9.77 18.32
N SER A 468 5.13 10.07 17.12
CA SER A 468 5.87 9.10 16.30
C SER A 468 6.79 8.24 17.19
N PRO A 469 6.71 6.90 17.12
CA PRO A 469 7.53 6.07 17.99
C PRO A 469 9.01 6.45 17.82
N PRO A 470 9.79 6.56 18.91
CA PRO A 470 11.23 6.81 18.79
C PRO A 470 11.86 5.74 17.88
N ASN A 471 12.71 6.17 16.93
CA ASN A 471 13.38 5.34 15.91
C ASN A 471 14.11 4.08 16.45
N VAL A 472 14.25 3.94 17.77
CA VAL A 472 14.87 2.81 18.45
C VAL A 472 14.07 1.51 18.29
N PHE A 473 12.75 1.56 18.16
CA PHE A 473 11.91 0.34 18.08
C PHE A 473 11.78 -0.27 16.68
N ARG A 474 12.16 0.44 15.61
CA ARG A 474 12.21 -0.14 14.25
C ARG A 474 13.45 -1.00 14.00
N LYS A 475 14.50 -0.88 14.83
CA LYS A 475 15.79 -1.57 14.62
C LYS A 475 15.88 -2.98 15.23
N VAL A 476 14.86 -3.48 15.93
CA VAL A 476 14.94 -4.78 16.64
C VAL A 476 13.71 -5.65 16.36
N MET A 477 13.55 -6.06 15.10
CA MET A 477 12.75 -7.24 14.75
C MET A 477 13.70 -8.38 14.35
N LEU A 478 14.38 -8.96 15.33
CA LEU A 478 15.01 -10.27 15.21
C LEU A 478 14.57 -11.11 16.42
N ASP A 479 14.05 -12.30 16.10
CA ASP A 479 13.55 -13.39 16.95
C ASP A 479 12.15 -13.27 17.65
N PRO A 480 11.23 -14.24 17.40
CA PRO A 480 9.87 -14.24 17.97
C PRO A 480 9.76 -14.74 19.42
N LEU A 481 10.85 -15.14 20.08
CA LEU A 481 10.84 -15.69 21.45
C LEU A 481 11.18 -14.68 22.56
N PRO A 482 12.16 -13.76 22.41
CA PRO A 482 12.46 -12.76 23.45
C PRO A 482 11.40 -11.64 23.52
N SER A 483 10.75 -11.32 22.40
CA SER A 483 9.71 -10.27 22.30
C SER A 483 8.46 -10.59 23.12
N ILE A 484 8.09 -11.86 23.25
CA ILE A 484 6.97 -12.32 24.10
C ILE A 484 7.30 -12.11 25.59
N VAL A 485 8.57 -12.27 25.99
CA VAL A 485 9.02 -12.01 27.37
C VAL A 485 9.18 -10.50 27.63
N LEU A 486 9.58 -9.72 26.63
CA LEU A 486 9.66 -8.25 26.67
C LEU A 486 8.31 -7.54 26.59
N SER A 487 7.20 -8.21 26.26
CA SER A 487 5.85 -7.64 26.42
C SER A 487 5.54 -7.25 27.87
N GLY A 488 6.21 -7.86 28.86
CA GLY A 488 6.17 -7.41 30.25
C GLY A 488 6.92 -6.08 30.49
N GLY A 489 7.89 -5.74 29.65
CA GLY A 489 8.68 -4.51 29.69
C GLY A 489 8.01 -3.30 29.04
N LEU A 490 7.09 -3.49 28.09
CA LEU A 490 6.28 -2.42 27.49
C LEU A 490 5.42 -1.67 28.53
N LEU A 491 4.99 -2.38 29.59
CA LEU A 491 4.26 -1.79 30.72
C LEU A 491 5.11 -0.88 31.60
N VAL A 492 6.44 -0.99 31.56
CA VAL A 492 7.34 -0.24 32.46
C VAL A 492 7.79 1.10 31.85
N TRP A 493 7.72 1.27 30.53
CA TRP A 493 8.36 2.41 29.84
C TRP A 493 7.39 3.43 29.20
N HIS A 494 6.09 3.12 29.04
CA HIS A 494 5.09 4.08 28.55
C HIS A 494 4.03 4.39 29.61
N PRO A 495 4.12 5.53 30.33
CA PRO A 495 3.11 5.92 31.31
C PRO A 495 1.72 6.11 30.68
N GLY A 496 1.66 6.51 29.41
CA GLY A 496 0.41 6.57 28.63
C GLY A 496 -0.26 5.20 28.46
N LEU A 497 0.53 4.14 28.22
CA LEU A 497 0.02 2.78 28.02
C LEU A 497 -0.53 2.21 29.34
N MET A 498 0.17 2.44 30.46
CA MET A 498 -0.32 2.05 31.79
C MET A 498 -1.64 2.77 32.13
N LEU A 499 -1.70 4.08 31.87
CA LEU A 499 -2.91 4.86 32.07
C LEU A 499 -4.05 4.31 31.21
N THR A 500 -3.78 4.02 29.94
CA THR A 500 -4.77 3.45 29.01
C THR A 500 -5.32 2.12 29.52
N ILE A 501 -4.44 1.17 29.87
CA ILE A 501 -4.86 -0.16 30.34
C ILE A 501 -5.65 -0.06 31.65
N LEU A 502 -5.19 0.78 32.58
CA LEU A 502 -5.87 1.00 33.85
C LEU A 502 -7.25 1.65 33.65
N MET A 503 -7.32 2.71 32.85
CA MET A 503 -8.58 3.40 32.58
C MET A 503 -9.54 2.52 31.77
N LEU A 504 -9.05 1.74 30.81
CA LEU A 504 -9.84 0.75 30.07
C LEU A 504 -10.45 -0.27 31.01
N PHE A 505 -9.67 -0.81 31.96
CA PHE A 505 -10.16 -1.77 32.95
C PHE A 505 -11.22 -1.14 33.88
N VAL A 506 -10.95 0.05 34.42
CA VAL A 506 -11.92 0.77 35.27
C VAL A 506 -13.20 1.09 34.49
N LEU A 507 -13.07 1.56 33.25
CA LEU A 507 -14.19 1.90 32.38
C LEU A 507 -15.03 0.66 32.06
N PHE A 508 -14.37 -0.46 31.75
CA PHE A 508 -15.04 -1.75 31.54
C PHE A 508 -15.85 -2.17 32.77
N ILE A 509 -15.29 -2.03 33.99
CA ILE A 509 -16.02 -2.34 35.23
C ILE A 509 -17.26 -1.45 35.41
N LEU A 510 -17.13 -0.14 35.14
CA LEU A 510 -18.23 0.80 35.24
C LEU A 510 -19.35 0.47 34.24
N ILE A 511 -18.98 0.20 32.98
CA ILE A 511 -19.92 -0.18 31.91
C ILE A 511 -20.54 -1.55 32.19
N TYR A 512 -19.77 -2.55 32.64
CA TYR A 512 -20.29 -3.89 32.96
C TYR A 512 -21.37 -3.85 34.06
N ASN A 513 -21.15 -3.04 35.09
CA ASN A 513 -22.14 -2.80 36.14
C ASN A 513 -23.38 -2.10 35.59
N ARG A 514 -23.18 -1.08 34.73
CA ARG A 514 -24.27 -0.32 34.11
C ARG A 514 -24.02 -0.04 32.62
N ILE A 515 -24.55 -0.93 31.78
CA ILE A 515 -24.39 -0.89 30.31
C ILE A 515 -24.92 0.43 29.70
N GLU A 516 -25.93 1.04 30.35
CA GLU A 516 -26.44 2.37 29.98
C GLU A 516 -25.35 3.45 29.93
N ASN A 517 -24.33 3.39 30.80
CA ASN A 517 -23.22 4.34 30.78
C ASN A 517 -22.40 4.21 29.50
N GLY A 518 -22.22 2.99 28.98
CA GLY A 518 -21.55 2.75 27.70
C GLY A 518 -22.30 3.41 26.54
N LEU A 519 -23.63 3.23 26.49
CA LEU A 519 -24.48 3.89 25.49
C LEU A 519 -24.43 5.42 25.55
N ILE A 520 -24.41 5.99 26.77
CA ILE A 520 -24.26 7.44 26.97
C ILE A 520 -22.91 7.92 26.43
N LEU A 521 -21.82 7.22 26.74
CA LEU A 521 -20.49 7.59 26.27
C LEU A 521 -20.37 7.48 24.76
N ILE A 522 -20.93 6.44 24.14
CA ILE A 522 -20.95 6.30 22.67
C ILE A 522 -21.61 7.53 22.03
N LEU A 523 -22.77 7.97 22.54
CA LEU A 523 -23.44 9.17 22.03
C LEU A 523 -22.65 10.47 22.29
N LEU A 524 -21.96 10.56 23.43
CA LEU A 524 -21.14 11.72 23.78
C LEU A 524 -19.92 11.85 22.85
N TYR A 525 -19.33 10.72 22.42
CA TYR A 525 -18.16 10.68 21.55
C TYR A 525 -18.48 10.57 20.06
N ALA A 526 -19.70 10.19 19.67
CA ALA A 526 -20.14 10.11 18.28
C ALA A 526 -19.83 11.38 17.45
N PRO A 527 -19.94 12.60 17.98
CA PRO A 527 -19.56 13.80 17.25
C PRO A 527 -18.10 13.90 16.85
N PHE A 528 -17.22 13.25 17.59
CA PHE A 528 -15.77 13.35 17.43
C PHE A 528 -15.23 12.22 16.56
N TYR A 529 -16.04 11.62 15.69
CA TYR A 529 -15.62 10.47 14.89
C TYR A 529 -14.47 10.79 13.93
N LEU A 530 -14.30 12.06 13.53
CA LEU A 530 -13.18 12.53 12.70
C LEU A 530 -11.86 12.70 13.47
N PHE A 531 -11.86 12.45 14.79
CA PHE A 531 -10.66 12.46 15.63
C PHE A 531 -10.38 11.05 16.12
N PRO A 532 -9.97 10.13 15.22
CA PRO A 532 -9.64 8.78 15.63
C PRO A 532 -8.37 8.77 16.48
N VAL A 533 -8.28 7.75 17.30
CA VAL A 533 -7.09 7.45 18.08
C VAL A 533 -6.38 6.29 17.39
N GLU A 534 -5.09 6.46 17.12
CA GLU A 534 -4.29 5.43 16.47
C GLU A 534 -3.99 4.28 17.44
N LEU A 535 -4.22 3.06 16.97
CA LEU A 535 -3.88 1.83 17.65
C LEU A 535 -3.08 0.97 16.67
N TYR A 536 -1.77 1.14 16.71
CA TYR A 536 -0.83 0.56 15.75
C TYR A 536 -1.14 1.03 14.31
N ARG A 537 -1.48 0.13 13.39
CA ARG A 537 -1.80 0.46 11.97
C ARG A 537 -3.25 0.88 11.73
N PHE A 538 -4.08 0.92 12.75
CA PHE A 538 -5.51 1.16 12.62
C PHE A 538 -5.92 2.39 13.42
N ALA A 539 -6.70 3.28 12.80
CA ALA A 539 -7.28 4.43 13.44
C ALA A 539 -8.71 4.09 13.90
N PHE A 540 -9.02 4.28 15.20
CA PHE A 540 -10.35 4.03 15.75
C PHE A 540 -10.89 5.28 16.43
N PRO A 541 -12.04 5.82 16.00
CA PRO A 541 -12.81 6.77 16.78
C PRO A 541 -13.08 6.25 18.19
N MET A 542 -13.04 7.15 19.17
CA MET A 542 -13.37 6.78 20.56
C MET A 542 -14.77 6.16 20.69
N ALA A 543 -15.71 6.57 19.83
CA ALA A 543 -17.04 5.97 19.77
C ALA A 543 -16.99 4.47 19.41
N GLU A 544 -16.15 4.06 18.45
CA GLU A 544 -16.01 2.65 18.06
C GLU A 544 -15.42 1.81 19.20
N LEU A 545 -14.38 2.32 19.87
CA LEU A 545 -13.79 1.66 21.04
C LEU A 545 -14.83 1.47 22.15
N LEU A 546 -15.67 2.49 22.39
CA LEU A 546 -16.75 2.42 23.37
C LEU A 546 -17.86 1.45 22.94
N VAL A 547 -18.21 1.36 21.66
CA VAL A 547 -19.12 0.32 21.13
C VAL A 547 -18.54 -1.06 21.42
N LEU A 548 -17.25 -1.30 21.17
CA LEU A 548 -16.59 -2.58 21.42
C LEU A 548 -16.60 -2.95 22.91
N ILE A 549 -16.14 -2.04 23.79
CA ILE A 549 -16.11 -2.26 25.25
C ILE A 549 -17.53 -2.55 25.77
N THR A 550 -18.52 -1.78 25.32
CA THR A 550 -19.91 -1.95 25.73
C THR A 550 -20.49 -3.25 25.21
N THR A 551 -20.15 -3.66 23.98
CA THR A 551 -20.56 -4.94 23.38
C THR A 551 -20.00 -6.12 24.17
N ILE A 552 -18.70 -6.09 24.51
CA ILE A 552 -18.06 -7.14 25.32
C ILE A 552 -18.74 -7.24 26.69
N ALA A 553 -18.96 -6.11 27.36
CA ALA A 553 -19.64 -6.07 28.65
C ALA A 553 -21.08 -6.61 28.57
N TRP A 554 -21.81 -6.23 27.52
CA TRP A 554 -23.19 -6.68 27.25
C TRP A 554 -23.26 -8.18 26.98
N LEU A 555 -22.39 -8.70 26.12
CA LEU A 555 -22.30 -10.13 25.81
C LEU A 555 -21.95 -10.95 27.05
N LEU A 556 -20.93 -10.55 27.82
CA LEU A 556 -20.53 -11.25 29.04
C LEU A 556 -21.67 -11.30 30.06
N LYS A 557 -22.41 -10.19 30.23
CA LYS A 557 -23.58 -10.14 31.11
C LYS A 557 -24.73 -11.00 30.59
N GLY A 558 -24.94 -11.03 29.28
CA GLY A 558 -25.90 -11.90 28.61
C GLY A 558 -25.56 -13.39 28.79
N PHE A 559 -24.32 -13.78 28.54
CA PHE A 559 -23.82 -15.14 28.75
C PHE A 559 -23.94 -15.56 30.22
N ALA A 560 -23.60 -14.68 31.16
CA ALA A 560 -23.76 -14.95 32.58
C ALA A 560 -25.22 -15.16 32.99
N GLN A 561 -26.15 -14.37 32.43
CA GLN A 561 -27.59 -14.56 32.64
C GLN A 561 -28.08 -15.87 32.02
N TRP A 562 -27.69 -16.16 30.79
CA TRP A 562 -28.02 -17.41 30.11
C TRP A 562 -27.52 -18.64 30.89
N GLY A 563 -26.27 -18.61 31.36
CA GLY A 563 -25.69 -19.66 32.19
C GLY A 563 -26.46 -19.88 33.50
N ARG A 564 -26.84 -18.79 34.18
CA ARG A 564 -27.70 -18.83 35.39
C ARG A 564 -29.08 -19.44 35.11
N MET A 565 -29.70 -19.09 33.98
CA MET A 565 -31.02 -19.63 33.58
C MET A 565 -30.95 -21.12 33.25
N ARG A 566 -29.91 -21.54 32.51
CA ARG A 566 -29.67 -22.95 32.18
C ARG A 566 -29.46 -23.80 33.44
N GLN A 567 -28.65 -23.33 34.39
CA GLN A 567 -28.39 -24.03 35.66
C GLN A 567 -29.58 -24.06 36.64
N SER A 568 -30.58 -23.19 36.46
CA SER A 568 -31.79 -23.15 37.28
C SER A 568 -32.97 -23.91 36.66
N GLY A 569 -32.79 -24.57 35.51
CA GLY A 569 -33.84 -25.31 34.80
C GLY A 569 -34.97 -24.43 34.24
N ARG A 570 -34.85 -23.10 34.33
CA ARG A 570 -35.81 -22.12 33.82
C ARG A 570 -35.40 -21.61 32.43
N ALA A 571 -35.03 -22.51 31.54
CA ALA A 571 -34.77 -22.14 30.15
C ALA A 571 -36.10 -21.75 29.49
N ARG A 572 -36.44 -20.46 29.47
CA ARG A 572 -37.51 -19.95 28.62
C ARG A 572 -36.96 -19.78 27.19
N ASN A 573 -37.80 -20.16 26.23
CA ASN A 573 -37.55 -20.01 24.80
C ASN A 573 -37.35 -18.53 24.39
N ALA A 574 -36.39 -18.36 23.48
CA ALA A 574 -36.16 -17.29 22.51
C ALA A 574 -36.45 -15.83 22.91
N ILE A 575 -35.43 -14.98 22.73
CA ILE A 575 -35.58 -13.53 22.57
C ILE A 575 -36.67 -13.31 21.50
N SER A 576 -37.80 -12.70 21.88
CA SER A 576 -38.83 -12.35 20.89
C SER A 576 -38.33 -11.20 20.03
N LEU A 577 -38.04 -11.49 18.76
CA LEU A 577 -37.61 -10.49 17.79
C LEU A 577 -38.81 -9.68 17.30
N HIS A 578 -38.75 -8.37 17.46
CA HIS A 578 -39.62 -7.38 16.86
C HIS A 578 -39.28 -7.24 15.36
N PRO A 579 -40.20 -6.80 14.50
CA PRO A 579 -39.90 -6.57 13.07
C PRO A 579 -38.67 -5.69 12.80
N ILE A 580 -38.40 -4.71 13.67
CA ILE A 580 -37.20 -3.86 13.56
C ILE A 580 -35.91 -4.66 13.79
N ASP A 581 -35.91 -5.67 14.66
CA ASP A 581 -34.72 -6.51 14.84
C ASP A 581 -34.45 -7.34 13.58
N TRP A 582 -35.50 -7.87 12.95
CA TRP A 582 -35.37 -8.58 11.69
C TRP A 582 -34.84 -7.67 10.58
N PHE A 583 -35.31 -6.42 10.54
CA PHE A 583 -34.78 -5.43 9.61
C PHE A 583 -33.29 -5.16 9.86
N MET A 584 -32.89 -4.92 11.10
CA MET A 584 -31.49 -4.66 11.46
C MET A 584 -30.58 -5.85 11.15
N LEU A 585 -31.03 -7.08 11.42
CA LEU A 585 -30.31 -8.30 11.08
C LEU A 585 -30.20 -8.51 9.57
N ALA A 586 -31.29 -8.26 8.82
CA ALA A 586 -31.28 -8.34 7.37
C ALA A 586 -30.35 -7.28 6.76
N TRP A 587 -30.38 -6.04 7.27
CA TRP A 587 -29.50 -4.97 6.83
C TRP A 587 -28.02 -5.29 7.06
N CYS A 588 -27.67 -5.78 8.26
CA CYS A 588 -26.31 -6.27 8.54
C CYS A 588 -25.92 -7.47 7.66
N GLY A 589 -26.84 -8.42 7.47
CA GLY A 589 -26.60 -9.58 6.60
C GLY A 589 -26.35 -9.20 5.14
N LEU A 590 -27.09 -8.21 4.62
CA LEU A 590 -26.86 -7.66 3.28
C LEU A 590 -25.49 -6.98 3.17
N GLY A 591 -25.09 -6.21 4.18
CA GLY A 591 -23.75 -5.64 4.27
C GLY A 591 -22.65 -6.70 4.23
N LEU A 592 -22.83 -7.81 4.97
CA LEU A 592 -21.89 -8.93 4.98
C LEU A 592 -21.78 -9.62 3.60
N VAL A 593 -22.90 -9.80 2.90
CA VAL A 593 -22.91 -10.37 1.54
C VAL A 593 -22.23 -9.43 0.55
N ALA A 594 -22.39 -8.11 0.69
CA ALA A 594 -21.77 -7.13 -0.18
C ALA A 594 -20.23 -7.19 -0.16
N ILE A 595 -19.61 -7.60 0.95
CA ILE A 595 -18.16 -7.78 1.05
C ILE A 595 -17.65 -8.80 0.01
N PHE A 596 -18.39 -9.88 -0.22
CA PHE A 596 -17.98 -10.93 -1.17
C PHE A 596 -18.03 -10.47 -2.62
N TRP A 597 -18.86 -9.46 -2.94
CA TRP A 597 -18.96 -8.86 -4.27
C TRP A 597 -18.07 -7.64 -4.47
N SER A 598 -17.44 -7.11 -3.42
CA SER A 598 -16.60 -5.92 -3.53
C SER A 598 -15.24 -6.25 -4.18
N ALA A 599 -14.84 -5.41 -5.14
CA ALA A 599 -13.49 -5.43 -5.72
C ALA A 599 -12.42 -5.07 -4.67
N ASN A 600 -12.70 -4.08 -3.80
CA ASN A 600 -11.82 -3.70 -2.71
C ASN A 600 -12.38 -4.20 -1.36
N ARG A 601 -11.97 -5.41 -0.98
CA ARG A 601 -12.48 -6.09 0.23
C ARG A 601 -12.04 -5.42 1.53
N SER A 602 -10.87 -4.78 1.54
CA SER A 602 -10.35 -4.10 2.73
C SER A 602 -11.22 -2.91 3.10
N THR A 603 -11.45 -2.00 2.14
CA THR A 603 -12.34 -0.84 2.33
C THR A 603 -13.77 -1.27 2.63
N ALA A 604 -14.28 -2.26 1.90
CA ALA A 604 -15.63 -2.78 2.13
C ALA A 604 -15.81 -3.38 3.54
N PHE A 605 -14.75 -3.94 4.14
CA PHE A 605 -14.81 -4.43 5.52
C PHE A 605 -14.90 -3.27 6.52
N THR A 606 -14.17 -2.18 6.29
CA THR A 606 -14.28 -0.95 7.10
C THR A 606 -15.68 -0.35 7.02
N ASP A 607 -16.25 -0.27 5.81
CA ASP A 607 -17.60 0.22 5.59
C ASP A 607 -18.64 -0.70 6.23
N PHE A 608 -18.48 -2.02 6.09
CA PHE A 608 -19.33 -2.98 6.78
C PHE A 608 -19.32 -2.78 8.30
N ARG A 609 -18.14 -2.61 8.89
CA ARG A 609 -17.97 -2.42 10.33
C ARG A 609 -18.70 -1.16 10.81
N THR A 610 -18.42 -0.03 10.18
CA THR A 610 -18.84 1.30 10.63
C THR A 610 -20.27 1.66 10.25
N ILE A 611 -20.72 1.26 9.05
CA ILE A 611 -22.04 1.61 8.53
C ILE A 611 -23.10 0.58 8.95
N PHE A 612 -22.75 -0.70 9.08
CA PHE A 612 -23.73 -1.76 9.33
C PHE A 612 -23.59 -2.40 10.71
N LEU A 613 -22.42 -2.94 11.04
CA LEU A 613 -22.24 -3.76 12.24
C LEU A 613 -22.37 -2.91 13.52
N GLU A 614 -21.66 -1.80 13.62
CA GLU A 614 -21.65 -0.95 14.80
C GLU A 614 -23.02 -0.34 15.13
N PRO A 615 -23.77 0.25 14.17
CA PRO A 615 -25.14 0.72 14.43
C PRO A 615 -26.08 -0.39 14.89
N VAL A 616 -25.96 -1.59 14.33
CA VAL A 616 -26.78 -2.75 14.71
C VAL A 616 -26.41 -3.24 16.12
N LEU A 617 -25.13 -3.24 16.49
CA LEU A 617 -24.67 -3.52 17.85
C LEU A 617 -25.21 -2.48 18.84
N PHE A 618 -25.09 -1.19 18.53
CA PHE A 618 -25.64 -0.11 19.35
C PHE A 618 -27.15 -0.28 19.57
N TYR A 619 -27.91 -0.54 18.49
CA TYR A 619 -29.34 -0.81 18.56
C TYR A 619 -29.66 -2.02 19.45
N GLY A 620 -28.97 -3.14 19.26
CA GLY A 620 -29.18 -4.37 20.03
C GLY A 620 -28.92 -4.18 21.53
N ILE A 621 -27.83 -3.48 21.88
CA ILE A 621 -27.49 -3.14 23.27
C ILE A 621 -28.55 -2.21 23.86
N MET A 622 -28.92 -1.14 23.16
CA MET A 622 -29.93 -0.17 23.59
C MET A 622 -31.27 -0.85 23.88
N ARG A 623 -31.78 -1.64 22.92
CA ARG A 623 -33.09 -2.29 23.01
C ARG A 623 -33.15 -3.31 24.16
N THR A 624 -32.11 -4.10 24.35
CA THR A 624 -32.10 -5.17 25.38
C THR A 624 -31.83 -4.64 26.78
N THR A 625 -31.12 -3.51 26.89
CA THR A 625 -30.75 -2.86 28.16
C THR A 625 -31.82 -1.90 28.65
N LEU A 626 -32.37 -1.05 27.77
CA LEU A 626 -33.35 -0.02 28.13
C LEU A 626 -34.77 -0.57 28.07
N ARG A 627 -35.25 -1.06 29.22
CA ARG A 627 -36.58 -1.64 29.35
C ARG A 627 -37.66 -0.65 29.81
N SER A 628 -37.30 0.59 30.13
CA SER A 628 -38.23 1.63 30.59
C SER A 628 -38.15 2.89 29.73
N PRO A 629 -39.27 3.62 29.52
CA PRO A 629 -39.28 4.89 28.79
C PRO A 629 -38.30 5.93 29.36
N SER A 630 -38.10 5.90 30.69
CA SER A 630 -37.14 6.78 31.37
C SER A 630 -35.68 6.57 30.94
N GLY A 631 -35.31 5.37 30.48
CA GLY A 631 -33.98 5.10 29.93
C GLY A 631 -33.75 5.79 28.58
N TYR A 632 -34.73 5.67 27.68
CA TYR A 632 -34.67 6.35 26.37
C TYR A 632 -34.61 7.88 26.52
N ILE A 633 -35.41 8.44 27.43
CA ILE A 633 -35.37 9.88 27.72
C ILE A 633 -33.99 10.30 28.25
N ARG A 634 -33.32 9.48 29.07
CA ARG A 634 -31.96 9.79 29.53
C ARG A 634 -30.95 9.77 28.41
N LEU A 635 -31.00 8.79 27.50
CA LEU A 635 -30.14 8.80 26.32
C LEU A 635 -30.38 10.03 25.44
N ALA A 636 -31.64 10.36 25.18
CA ALA A 636 -31.99 11.55 24.41
C ALA A 636 -31.44 12.84 25.05
N LYS A 637 -31.51 12.96 26.39
CA LYS A 637 -30.89 14.08 27.11
C LYS A 637 -29.39 14.16 26.89
N TRP A 638 -28.68 13.03 26.95
CA TRP A 638 -27.23 13.01 26.74
C TRP A 638 -26.84 13.26 25.28
N PHE A 639 -27.68 12.85 24.32
CA PHE A 639 -27.51 13.23 22.92
C PHE A 639 -27.64 14.76 22.74
N VAL A 640 -28.65 15.38 23.36
CA VAL A 640 -28.77 16.86 23.37
C VAL A 640 -27.56 17.51 24.05
N VAL A 641 -27.04 16.95 25.14
CA VAL A 641 -25.81 17.45 25.79
C VAL A 641 -24.62 17.38 24.83
N ALA A 642 -24.48 16.30 24.04
CA ALA A 642 -23.45 16.20 23.02
C ALA A 642 -23.61 17.31 21.95
N GLY A 643 -24.84 17.56 21.49
CA GLY A 643 -25.14 18.69 20.58
C GLY A 643 -24.75 20.05 21.17
N VAL A 644 -25.13 20.32 22.43
CA VAL A 644 -24.76 21.56 23.14
C VAL A 644 -23.25 21.70 23.28
N LEU A 645 -22.53 20.61 23.54
CA LEU A 645 -21.07 20.61 23.64
C LEU A 645 -20.43 21.04 22.31
N ILE A 646 -20.84 20.46 21.19
CA ILE A 646 -20.28 20.81 19.87
C ILE A 646 -20.64 22.24 19.49
N ALA A 647 -21.88 22.67 19.75
CA ALA A 647 -22.31 24.04 19.50
C ALA A 647 -21.46 25.03 20.32
N GLY A 648 -21.16 24.71 21.58
CA GLY A 648 -20.26 25.50 22.43
C GLY A 648 -18.82 25.54 21.93
N ILE A 649 -18.26 24.40 21.51
CA ILE A 649 -16.93 24.32 20.89
C ILE A 649 -16.88 25.19 19.63
N GLY A 650 -17.89 25.06 18.77
CA GLY A 650 -17.98 25.83 17.55
C GLY A 650 -18.12 27.34 17.81
N LEU A 651 -18.93 27.75 18.80
CA LEU A 651 -19.02 29.15 19.20
C LEU A 651 -17.67 29.69 19.71
N ALA A 652 -16.93 28.90 20.50
CA ALA A 652 -15.60 29.27 20.98
C ALA A 652 -14.61 29.41 19.81
N GLN A 653 -14.61 28.48 18.86
CA GLN A 653 -13.80 28.54 17.64
C GLN A 653 -14.12 29.78 16.80
N TYR A 654 -15.41 30.12 16.67
CA TYR A 654 -15.86 31.33 15.97
C TYR A 654 -15.31 32.61 16.63
N LEU A 655 -15.35 32.69 17.97
CA LEU A 655 -14.82 33.82 18.72
C LEU A 655 -13.29 33.94 18.62
N LEU A 656 -12.59 32.81 18.51
CA LEU A 656 -11.13 32.75 18.41
C LEU A 656 -10.60 32.89 16.97
N GLY A 657 -11.49 32.94 15.97
CA GLY A 657 -11.11 33.04 14.56
C GLY A 657 -10.54 31.75 13.96
N ILE A 658 -10.78 30.60 14.58
CA ILE A 658 -10.23 29.28 14.19
C ILE A 658 -11.34 28.46 13.51
N SER A 659 -11.01 27.66 12.49
CA SER A 659 -11.95 26.77 11.79
C SER A 659 -13.17 27.50 11.17
N LEU A 660 -12.92 28.65 10.56
CA LEU A 660 -13.92 29.44 9.83
C LEU A 660 -13.81 29.19 8.33
N ILE A 661 -14.93 28.89 7.68
CA ILE A 661 -14.99 28.79 6.20
C ILE A 661 -15.78 29.99 5.67
N THR A 662 -15.16 30.77 4.81
CA THR A 662 -15.81 31.83 4.03
C THR A 662 -16.55 31.21 2.86
N ALA A 663 -17.88 31.39 2.83
CA ALA A 663 -18.68 31.04 1.66
C ALA A 663 -18.45 32.04 0.51
N GLU A 664 -18.90 31.68 -0.70
CA GLU A 664 -18.77 32.50 -1.93
C GLU A 664 -19.28 33.95 -1.78
N ASP A 665 -20.26 34.19 -0.90
CA ASP A 665 -20.81 35.52 -0.59
C ASP A 665 -20.05 36.30 0.51
N GLY A 666 -18.86 35.83 0.96
CA GLY A 666 -18.05 36.46 2.01
C GLY A 666 -18.56 36.25 3.45
N VAL A 667 -19.63 35.48 3.63
CA VAL A 667 -20.20 35.17 4.95
C VAL A 667 -19.37 34.09 5.65
N ARG A 668 -18.90 34.38 6.87
CA ARG A 668 -18.17 33.42 7.71
C ARG A 668 -19.12 32.38 8.26
N ARG A 669 -18.86 31.10 7.96
CA ARG A 669 -19.63 29.96 8.46
C ARG A 669 -18.78 29.14 9.42
N LEU A 670 -19.44 28.64 10.45
CA LEU A 670 -18.81 27.83 11.49
C LEU A 670 -18.70 26.37 11.02
N ALA A 671 -17.48 25.83 10.96
CA ALA A 671 -17.23 24.43 10.61
C ALA A 671 -17.28 23.47 11.81
N GLY A 672 -17.04 23.99 13.02
CA GLY A 672 -17.03 23.19 14.25
C GLY A 672 -15.96 22.09 14.22
N VAL A 673 -16.34 20.90 14.69
CA VAL A 673 -15.47 19.72 14.74
C VAL A 673 -15.43 18.93 13.41
N TYR A 674 -16.21 19.32 12.39
CA TYR A 674 -16.42 18.51 11.19
C TYR A 674 -15.71 19.00 9.93
N GLY A 675 -14.89 20.06 10.02
CA GLY A 675 -14.22 20.68 8.87
C GLY A 675 -15.14 21.30 7.82
N SER A 676 -16.46 21.11 7.93
CA SER A 676 -17.49 21.62 7.02
C SER A 676 -18.72 22.11 7.80
N PRO A 677 -19.21 23.34 7.54
CA PRO A 677 -20.42 23.87 8.16
C PRO A 677 -21.67 23.02 7.90
N ASN A 678 -21.72 22.32 6.75
CA ASN A 678 -22.86 21.47 6.39
C ASN A 678 -22.95 20.23 7.29
N ASN A 679 -21.82 19.63 7.63
CA ASN A 679 -21.77 18.46 8.50
C ASN A 679 -22.17 18.81 9.93
N LEU A 680 -21.72 19.97 10.42
CA LEU A 680 -22.15 20.50 11.71
C LEU A 680 -23.67 20.73 11.76
N ALA A 681 -24.25 21.32 10.70
CA ALA A 681 -25.69 21.55 10.61
C ALA A 681 -26.50 20.26 10.52
N LEU A 682 -25.97 19.20 9.89
CA LEU A 682 -26.63 17.89 9.86
C LEU A 682 -26.72 17.26 11.25
N PHE A 683 -25.70 17.44 12.09
CA PHE A 683 -25.71 16.88 13.45
C PHE A 683 -26.60 17.69 14.42
N LEU A 684 -26.57 19.02 14.33
CA LEU A 684 -27.35 19.90 15.22
C LEU A 684 -28.82 20.07 14.81
N GLU A 685 -29.22 19.49 13.68
CA GLU A 685 -30.45 19.79 12.95
C GLU A 685 -30.45 21.25 12.43
N ARG A 686 -31.02 21.47 11.23
CA ARG A 686 -30.96 22.77 10.53
C ARG A 686 -31.69 23.89 11.26
#